data_AF-K2NIZ2-F1
#
_entry.id   AF-K2NIZ2-F1
#
_cell.length_a   1.000
_cell.length_b   1.000
_cell.length_c   1.000
_cell.angle_alpha   90.00
_cell.angle_beta   90.00
_cell.angle_gamma   90.00
#
_symmetry.space_group_name_H-M   'P 1'
#
loop_
_entity.id
_entity.type
_entity.pdbx_description
1 polymer ?
#
loop_
_entity_poly.entity_id
_entity_poly.type
_entity_poly.pdbx_seq_one_letter_code
_entity_poly.pdbx_strand_id
1 'polypeptide(L)'
;MSTEDKTRGCLTKAQTLKASGNYKEAVAALQSLSEHGVQWGPMYIAALDLLAELCFSQEQGITVDRFFPAFKWNRNKLRGSQHLEEGTKRIVEIAMKHLRVLGVRAHNNAKATGETPSEEELILAALSGVSPVQRAKERYLVPAETVAQFLGSELLSFNAIGHSRKLLPIYLDAATELIKYCQQHNLKRAIGRIADAYVRFFRRFLLIPIPSIAETDNPHLITMHKELEADREDFYKEKPNTDRAVRVFCHLLQTLTEMNSWHAAWSTLQCFTRVMQEITQHPDPSRECQIIANSAMAAVFWKCSHYAFHAHCLGVAAFLTGTGGDAAAAASRAVLATLCVPNTNKERRNFERGSDSVFEKNARIAQLFGLQSAPAGLALWQRLQRMQVFQKAFPEVQALDGLLRNEMPDESIARKAIEQLAIIVQKDPSLEMYEKPLRKVVLQRYLECMAVRTTRVEASSLQIGENEASEEVYIHEIEPYILNESGIAVEIDHKTGSISFSNTTKTRVLEAFDALAERVDFHPPALRRKLDIRSEHLLRAHDRSSIIHRLQHTCEETAEARRQSAKEREEAERENARLERIQNEEKKKEAVRLAQEARGLAEYQEHISQNRRKVVLRRLKEKYKGFDAPPALTLRASTDFVQELTTLLTAHIKKTTQQKTADVTKMNHFERACRELEIPKRKAIELEESEQHKAERAAARENFLTQHRKEFEKRQLDNQILKKFLKEAALFAEQTQMKGKTSKRDEQQMLLQQERERLQGL
;
A
#
# COMPACT_ATOMS: atom_id res chain seq x y z
N MET A 1 -61.81 -18.40 58.84
CA MET A 1 -62.27 -18.21 57.44
C MET A 1 -61.30 -18.91 56.52
N SER A 2 -61.79 -19.77 55.62
CA SER A 2 -60.94 -20.38 54.60
C SER A 2 -60.30 -19.29 53.72
N THR A 3 -59.16 -19.58 53.11
CA THR A 3 -58.48 -18.70 52.14
C THR A 3 -59.40 -18.34 50.97
N GLU A 4 -60.30 -19.24 50.60
CA GLU A 4 -61.27 -19.05 49.52
C GLU A 4 -62.40 -18.09 49.90
N ASP A 5 -62.91 -18.17 51.14
CA ASP A 5 -63.94 -17.25 51.65
C ASP A 5 -63.44 -15.81 51.72
N LYS A 6 -62.17 -15.62 52.07
CA LYS A 6 -61.52 -14.28 52.06
C LYS A 6 -61.44 -13.71 50.65
N THR A 7 -61.09 -14.55 49.68
CA THR A 7 -61.01 -14.15 48.26
C THR A 7 -62.37 -13.79 47.71
N ARG A 8 -63.39 -14.61 48.02
CA ARG A 8 -64.79 -14.37 47.65
C ARG A 8 -65.30 -13.09 48.28
N GLY A 9 -65.04 -12.86 49.57
CA GLY A 9 -65.45 -11.64 50.27
C GLY A 9 -64.79 -10.36 49.73
N CYS A 10 -63.50 -10.41 49.36
CA CYS A 10 -62.84 -9.26 48.73
C CYS A 10 -63.34 -9.00 47.31
N LEU A 11 -63.60 -10.07 46.54
CA LEU A 11 -64.17 -9.96 45.19
C LEU A 11 -65.57 -9.33 45.22
N THR A 12 -66.46 -9.82 46.08
CA THR A 12 -67.81 -9.25 46.21
C THR A 12 -67.76 -7.81 46.70
N LYS A 13 -66.91 -7.50 47.67
CA LYS A 13 -66.67 -6.10 48.12
C LYS A 13 -66.17 -5.21 46.98
N ALA A 14 -65.25 -5.69 46.15
CA ALA A 14 -64.75 -4.92 45.03
C ALA A 14 -65.83 -4.69 43.96
N GLN A 15 -66.70 -5.68 43.70
CA GLN A 15 -67.83 -5.56 42.78
C GLN A 15 -68.86 -4.53 43.27
N THR A 16 -69.19 -4.52 44.58
CA THR A 16 -70.11 -3.53 45.15
C THR A 16 -69.50 -2.12 45.15
N LEU A 17 -68.20 -1.99 45.42
CA LEU A 17 -67.47 -0.72 45.33
C LEU A 17 -67.39 -0.20 43.89
N LYS A 18 -67.21 -1.10 42.91
CA LYS A 18 -67.29 -0.76 41.48
C LYS A 18 -68.68 -0.24 41.12
N ALA A 19 -69.74 -0.93 41.55
CA ALA A 19 -71.13 -0.53 41.28
C ALA A 19 -71.50 0.82 41.92
N SER A 20 -70.85 1.21 43.02
CA SER A 20 -71.03 2.51 43.67
C SER A 20 -70.10 3.61 43.14
N GLY A 21 -69.26 3.32 42.14
CA GLY A 21 -68.33 4.30 41.54
C GLY A 21 -67.05 4.57 42.34
N ASN A 22 -66.79 3.80 43.40
CA ASN A 22 -65.61 3.94 44.27
C ASN A 22 -64.46 3.04 43.79
N TYR A 23 -63.92 3.33 42.60
CA TYR A 23 -62.95 2.45 41.95
C TYR A 23 -61.61 2.32 42.68
N LYS A 24 -61.12 3.39 43.34
CA LYS A 24 -59.84 3.34 44.08
C LYS A 24 -59.89 2.37 45.27
N GLU A 25 -61.02 2.33 45.97
CA GLU A 25 -61.24 1.42 47.10
C GLU A 25 -61.48 -0.01 46.61
N ALA A 26 -62.15 -0.19 45.47
CA ALA A 26 -62.30 -1.49 44.82
C ALA A 26 -60.93 -2.09 44.46
N VAL A 27 -60.02 -1.29 43.88
CA VAL A 27 -58.65 -1.71 43.58
C VAL A 27 -57.88 -2.05 44.86
N ALA A 28 -57.96 -1.23 45.91
CA ALA A 28 -57.29 -1.49 47.18
C ALA A 28 -57.77 -2.81 47.83
N ALA A 29 -59.07 -3.09 47.78
CA ALA A 29 -59.65 -4.33 48.28
C ALA A 29 -59.11 -5.56 47.52
N LEU A 30 -58.93 -5.45 46.20
CA LEU A 30 -58.36 -6.55 45.39
C LEU A 30 -56.85 -6.68 45.60
N GLN A 31 -56.11 -5.58 45.72
CA GLN A 31 -54.66 -5.60 45.97
C GLN A 31 -54.31 -6.22 47.32
N SER A 32 -55.15 -6.05 48.35
CA SER A 32 -54.91 -6.72 49.64
C SER A 32 -54.82 -8.25 49.51
N LEU A 33 -55.44 -8.86 48.49
CA LEU A 33 -55.31 -10.30 48.22
C LEU A 33 -53.87 -10.69 47.85
N SER A 34 -53.15 -9.81 47.15
CA SER A 34 -51.73 -9.98 46.82
C SER A 34 -50.81 -9.77 48.03
N GLU A 35 -51.32 -9.28 49.16
CA GLU A 35 -50.56 -9.14 50.41
C GLU A 35 -50.86 -10.29 51.39
N HIS A 36 -52.11 -10.77 51.41
CA HIS A 36 -52.63 -11.65 52.46
C HIS A 36 -52.41 -13.16 52.23
N GLY A 37 -51.59 -13.56 51.25
CA GLY A 37 -51.14 -14.95 51.09
C GLY A 37 -52.27 -15.95 50.75
N VAL A 38 -53.11 -15.59 49.79
CA VAL A 38 -54.25 -16.38 49.29
C VAL A 38 -53.79 -17.66 48.57
N GLN A 39 -54.67 -18.64 48.34
CA GLN A 39 -54.36 -19.81 47.49
C GLN A 39 -54.66 -19.51 46.01
N TRP A 40 -53.83 -20.06 45.11
CA TRP A 40 -54.10 -20.00 43.68
C TRP A 40 -55.35 -20.82 43.33
N GLY A 41 -56.31 -20.22 42.63
CA GLY A 41 -57.56 -20.88 42.25
C GLY A 41 -58.51 -19.98 41.45
N PRO A 42 -59.68 -20.50 41.02
CA PRO A 42 -60.62 -19.79 40.14
C PRO A 42 -61.08 -18.44 40.69
N MET A 43 -61.34 -18.36 41.99
CA MET A 43 -61.77 -17.13 42.66
C MET A 43 -60.70 -16.03 42.62
N TYR A 44 -59.42 -16.41 42.76
CA TYR A 44 -58.32 -15.45 42.66
C TYR A 44 -58.11 -14.99 41.22
N ILE A 45 -58.27 -15.88 40.24
CA ILE A 45 -58.23 -15.53 38.82
C ILE A 45 -59.34 -14.53 38.48
N ALA A 46 -60.56 -14.71 38.99
CA ALA A 46 -61.65 -13.75 38.83
C ALA A 46 -61.35 -12.39 39.48
N ALA A 47 -60.72 -12.40 40.66
CA ALA A 47 -60.25 -11.18 41.31
C ALA A 47 -59.16 -10.45 40.50
N LEU A 48 -58.24 -11.18 39.87
CA LEU A 48 -57.23 -10.62 38.98
C LEU A 48 -57.83 -10.05 37.70
N ASP A 49 -58.83 -10.70 37.10
CA ASP A 49 -59.51 -10.20 35.89
C ASP A 49 -60.25 -8.89 36.19
N LEU A 50 -60.93 -8.80 37.35
CA LEU A 50 -61.58 -7.57 37.79
C LEU A 50 -60.57 -6.47 38.14
N LEU A 51 -59.45 -6.82 38.79
CA LEU A 51 -58.38 -5.86 39.09
C LEU A 51 -57.79 -5.29 37.79
N ALA A 52 -57.53 -6.14 36.79
CA ALA A 52 -57.06 -5.69 35.49
C ALA A 52 -58.08 -4.81 34.77
N GLU A 53 -59.36 -5.18 34.80
CA GLU A 53 -60.42 -4.35 34.20
C GLU A 53 -60.42 -2.92 34.76
N LEU A 54 -60.31 -2.79 36.09
CA LEU A 54 -60.26 -1.50 36.79
C LEU A 54 -58.97 -0.72 36.53
N CYS A 55 -57.82 -1.40 36.49
CA CYS A 55 -56.53 -0.75 36.26
C CYS A 55 -56.36 -0.26 34.81
N PHE A 56 -56.92 -0.99 33.83
CA PHE A 56 -56.81 -0.66 32.41
C PHE A 56 -57.91 0.28 31.92
N SER A 57 -58.99 0.49 32.67
CA SER A 57 -60.00 1.51 32.32
C SER A 57 -59.50 2.95 32.49
N GLN A 58 -58.48 3.16 33.32
CA GLN A 58 -57.91 4.46 33.71
C GLN A 58 -58.91 5.45 34.30
N GLU A 59 -60.06 4.96 34.80
CA GLU A 59 -61.08 5.80 35.41
C GLU A 59 -60.59 6.36 36.76
N GLN A 60 -60.92 7.63 37.04
CA GLN A 60 -60.58 8.34 38.29
C GLN A 60 -59.07 8.37 38.65
N GLY A 61 -58.18 8.30 37.64
CA GLY A 61 -56.73 8.37 37.83
C GLY A 61 -56.10 7.09 38.38
N ILE A 62 -56.76 5.95 38.21
CA ILE A 62 -56.18 4.63 38.50
C ILE A 62 -55.19 4.27 37.41
N THR A 63 -53.99 3.87 37.82
CA THR A 63 -52.87 3.54 36.95
C THR A 63 -52.62 2.04 36.89
N VAL A 64 -52.03 1.59 35.77
CA VAL A 64 -51.82 0.15 35.48
C VAL A 64 -50.74 -0.48 36.37
N ASP A 65 -49.87 0.32 36.96
CA ASP A 65 -48.88 -0.09 37.97
C ASP A 65 -49.50 -0.87 39.13
N ARG A 66 -50.74 -0.55 39.50
CA ARG A 66 -51.50 -1.21 40.57
C ARG A 66 -51.81 -2.68 40.28
N PHE A 67 -51.71 -3.12 39.03
CA PHE A 67 -51.87 -4.53 38.67
C PHE A 67 -50.59 -5.36 38.94
N PHE A 68 -49.40 -4.76 38.84
CA PHE A 68 -48.13 -5.47 38.89
C PHE A 68 -47.74 -6.15 40.22
N PRO A 69 -48.24 -5.73 41.40
CA PRO A 69 -48.08 -6.51 42.63
C PRO A 69 -48.52 -7.98 42.50
N ALA A 70 -49.45 -8.30 41.60
CA ALA A 70 -49.87 -9.67 41.31
C ALA A 70 -48.72 -10.56 40.81
N PHE A 71 -47.80 -10.03 39.99
CA PHE A 71 -46.62 -10.75 39.50
C PHE A 71 -45.65 -11.05 40.65
N LYS A 72 -45.37 -10.05 41.50
CA LYS A 72 -44.51 -10.22 42.68
C LYS A 72 -45.07 -11.28 43.63
N TRP A 73 -46.38 -11.23 43.86
CA TRP A 73 -47.06 -12.24 44.67
C TRP A 73 -46.93 -13.64 44.06
N ASN A 74 -47.19 -13.77 42.76
CA ASN A 74 -47.15 -15.05 42.05
C ASN A 74 -45.77 -15.69 42.16
N ARG A 75 -44.72 -14.90 41.91
CA ARG A 75 -43.33 -15.33 41.99
C ARG A 75 -42.92 -15.74 43.40
N ASN A 76 -43.34 -14.99 44.43
CA ASN A 76 -42.93 -15.24 45.81
C ASN A 76 -43.70 -16.40 46.45
N LYS A 77 -45.00 -16.55 46.14
CA LYS A 77 -45.88 -17.55 46.77
C LYS A 77 -45.93 -18.87 46.03
N LEU A 78 -45.88 -18.86 44.70
CA LEU A 78 -45.90 -20.08 43.89
C LEU A 78 -44.48 -20.58 43.56
N ARG A 79 -43.43 -20.01 44.15
CA ARG A 79 -42.05 -20.46 43.92
C ARG A 79 -41.92 -21.96 44.23
N GLY A 80 -41.47 -22.75 43.26
CA GLY A 80 -41.35 -24.20 43.39
C GLY A 80 -42.67 -24.98 43.31
N SER A 81 -43.83 -24.31 43.18
CA SER A 81 -45.12 -24.94 42.94
C SER A 81 -45.32 -25.28 41.45
N GLN A 82 -46.15 -26.28 41.18
CA GLN A 82 -46.62 -26.61 39.82
C GLN A 82 -47.45 -25.46 39.21
N HIS A 83 -48.06 -24.60 40.03
CA HIS A 83 -48.92 -23.51 39.57
C HIS A 83 -48.18 -22.22 39.19
N LEU A 84 -46.85 -22.14 39.35
CA LEU A 84 -46.09 -20.92 39.04
C LEU A 84 -46.19 -20.53 37.55
N GLU A 85 -46.03 -21.53 36.68
CA GLU A 85 -46.05 -21.37 35.24
C GLU A 85 -47.44 -20.96 34.76
N GLU A 86 -48.45 -21.76 35.14
CA GLU A 86 -49.86 -21.49 34.82
C GLU A 86 -50.30 -20.13 35.37
N GLY A 87 -49.92 -19.80 36.61
CA GLY A 87 -50.27 -18.53 37.22
C GLY A 87 -49.66 -17.33 36.51
N THR A 88 -48.38 -17.43 36.12
CA THR A 88 -47.70 -16.35 35.39
C THR A 88 -48.32 -16.17 34.01
N LYS A 89 -48.55 -17.27 33.29
CA LYS A 89 -49.20 -17.27 31.98
C LYS A 89 -50.58 -16.62 32.06
N ARG A 90 -51.39 -16.99 33.06
CA ARG A 90 -52.74 -16.44 33.23
C ARG A 90 -52.76 -14.95 33.53
N ILE A 91 -51.83 -14.47 34.36
CA ILE A 91 -51.70 -13.03 34.67
C ILE A 91 -51.32 -12.25 33.39
N VAL A 92 -50.39 -12.78 32.57
CA VAL A 92 -50.02 -12.19 31.28
C VAL A 92 -51.21 -12.17 30.32
N GLU A 93 -51.94 -13.27 30.18
CA GLU A 93 -53.15 -13.35 29.33
C GLU A 93 -54.21 -12.34 29.74
N ILE A 94 -54.46 -12.17 31.04
CA ILE A 94 -55.39 -11.16 31.58
C ILE A 94 -54.91 -9.75 31.20
N ALA A 95 -53.63 -9.44 31.41
CA ALA A 95 -53.08 -8.13 31.07
C ALA A 95 -53.20 -7.82 29.57
N MET A 96 -52.88 -8.79 28.71
CA MET A 96 -52.97 -8.65 27.26
C MET A 96 -54.42 -8.55 26.78
N LYS A 97 -55.34 -9.32 27.38
CA LYS A 97 -56.79 -9.22 27.12
C LYS A 97 -57.29 -7.80 27.36
N HIS A 98 -57.01 -7.22 28.53
CA HIS A 98 -57.47 -5.87 28.87
C HIS A 98 -56.76 -4.76 28.10
N LEU A 99 -55.48 -4.96 27.73
CA LEU A 99 -54.80 -4.07 26.80
C LEU A 99 -55.50 -4.01 25.43
N ARG A 100 -55.88 -5.16 24.86
CA ARG A 100 -56.60 -5.22 23.58
C ARG A 100 -57.97 -4.54 23.68
N VAL A 101 -58.71 -4.76 24.76
CA VAL A 101 -60.00 -4.10 25.01
C VAL A 101 -59.83 -2.58 25.10
N LEU A 102 -58.81 -2.10 25.81
CA LEU A 102 -58.48 -0.68 25.88
C LEU A 102 -58.13 -0.10 24.50
N GLY A 103 -57.31 -0.81 23.73
CA GLY A 103 -56.91 -0.41 22.38
C GLY A 103 -58.11 -0.26 21.44
N VAL A 104 -59.00 -1.26 21.40
CA VAL A 104 -60.22 -1.22 20.59
C VAL A 104 -61.14 -0.07 21.01
N ARG A 105 -61.34 0.11 22.32
CA ARG A 105 -62.16 1.21 22.86
C ARG A 105 -61.59 2.58 22.48
N ALA A 106 -60.28 2.76 22.61
CA ALA A 106 -59.59 3.99 22.25
C ALA A 106 -59.73 4.32 20.75
N HIS A 107 -59.61 3.32 19.87
CA HIS A 107 -59.81 3.51 18.43
C HIS A 107 -61.26 3.85 18.07
N ASN A 108 -62.23 3.17 18.68
CA ASN A 108 -63.65 3.45 18.45
C ASN A 108 -64.01 4.87 18.90
N ASN A 109 -63.52 5.29 20.07
CA ASN A 109 -63.74 6.65 20.58
C ASN A 109 -63.06 7.70 19.70
N ALA A 110 -61.79 7.49 19.31
CA ALA A 110 -61.08 8.41 18.42
C ALA A 110 -61.79 8.57 17.06
N LYS A 111 -62.33 7.47 16.52
CA LYS A 111 -63.08 7.49 15.27
C LYS A 111 -64.41 8.23 15.41
N ALA A 112 -65.21 7.89 16.43
CA ALA A 112 -66.51 8.53 16.66
C ALA A 112 -66.38 10.05 16.90
N THR A 113 -65.42 10.46 17.72
CA THR A 113 -65.14 11.87 18.00
C THR A 113 -64.55 12.60 16.77
N GLY A 114 -63.75 11.92 15.94
CA GLY A 114 -63.23 12.50 14.71
C GLY A 114 -64.30 12.69 13.63
N GLU A 115 -65.29 11.79 13.53
CA GLU A 115 -66.40 11.85 12.57
C GLU A 115 -67.50 12.84 13.00
N THR A 116 -67.74 12.94 14.31
CA THR A 116 -68.73 13.84 14.91
C THR A 116 -68.09 14.73 15.99
N PRO A 117 -67.24 15.70 15.60
CA PRO A 117 -66.55 16.55 16.56
C PRO A 117 -67.54 17.49 17.26
N SER A 118 -67.35 17.70 18.56
CA SER A 118 -68.17 18.67 19.32
C SER A 118 -67.82 20.11 18.95
N GLU A 119 -68.71 21.06 19.27
CA GLU A 119 -68.45 22.49 19.05
C GLU A 119 -67.16 22.96 19.74
N GLU A 120 -66.90 22.47 20.97
CA GLU A 120 -65.67 22.74 21.70
C GLU A 120 -64.43 22.23 20.96
N GLU A 121 -64.49 21.05 20.36
CA GLU A 121 -63.38 20.47 19.61
C GLU A 121 -63.11 21.21 18.30
N LEU A 122 -64.15 21.71 17.64
CA LEU A 122 -64.04 22.57 16.46
C LEU A 122 -63.37 23.90 16.79
N ILE A 123 -63.76 24.54 17.90
CA ILE A 123 -63.15 25.79 18.39
C ILE A 123 -61.68 25.55 18.73
N LEU A 124 -61.38 24.49 19.48
CA LEU A 124 -60.02 24.16 19.87
C LEU A 124 -59.14 23.76 18.68
N ALA A 125 -59.70 23.08 17.68
CA ALA A 125 -59.02 22.78 16.43
C ALA A 125 -58.66 24.05 15.64
N ALA A 126 -59.57 25.02 15.58
CA ALA A 126 -59.34 26.31 14.94
C ALA A 126 -58.25 27.12 15.67
N LEU A 127 -58.23 27.08 17.01
CA LEU A 127 -57.23 27.77 17.83
C LEU A 127 -55.83 27.13 17.76
N SER A 128 -55.75 25.79 17.70
CA SER A 128 -54.47 25.08 17.71
C SER A 128 -53.91 24.77 16.32
N GLY A 129 -54.69 24.95 15.25
CA GLY A 129 -54.31 24.56 13.89
C GLY A 129 -54.20 23.04 13.69
N VAL A 130 -54.80 22.25 14.59
CA VAL A 130 -54.77 20.78 14.56
C VAL A 130 -56.17 20.28 14.23
N SER A 131 -56.30 19.37 13.25
CA SER A 131 -57.61 18.89 12.84
C SER A 131 -58.35 18.17 13.99
N PRO A 132 -59.69 18.21 14.02
CA PRO A 132 -60.47 17.50 15.05
C PRO A 132 -60.15 16.00 15.10
N VAL A 133 -59.93 15.37 13.94
CA VAL A 133 -59.51 13.97 13.83
C VAL A 133 -58.17 13.72 14.52
N GLN A 134 -57.20 14.61 14.33
CA GLN A 134 -55.89 14.48 14.97
C GLN A 134 -55.97 14.70 16.48
N ARG A 135 -56.80 15.67 16.94
CA ARG A 135 -57.06 15.87 18.36
C ARG A 135 -57.75 14.67 19.01
N ALA A 136 -58.72 14.06 18.34
CA ALA A 136 -59.38 12.85 18.81
C ALA A 136 -58.39 11.69 18.97
N LYS A 137 -57.45 11.53 18.01
CA LYS A 137 -56.34 10.58 18.14
C LYS A 137 -55.46 10.89 19.34
N GLU A 138 -55.08 12.15 19.55
CA GLU A 138 -54.25 12.56 20.69
C GLU A 138 -54.95 12.31 22.03
N ARG A 139 -56.26 12.56 22.11
CA ARG A 139 -57.06 12.38 23.31
C ARG A 139 -57.21 10.92 23.73
N TYR A 140 -57.45 10.01 22.78
CA TYR A 140 -57.79 8.62 23.09
C TYR A 140 -56.66 7.62 22.82
N LEU A 141 -55.89 7.80 21.74
CA LEU A 141 -54.84 6.83 21.37
C LEU A 141 -53.54 7.05 22.16
N VAL A 142 -53.16 8.28 22.51
CA VAL A 142 -51.91 8.55 23.25
C VAL A 142 -51.94 7.95 24.67
N PRO A 143 -53.03 8.06 25.45
CA PRO A 143 -53.13 7.36 26.74
C PRO A 143 -53.04 5.84 26.59
N ALA A 144 -53.73 5.26 25.59
CA ALA A 144 -53.66 3.82 25.31
C ALA A 144 -52.24 3.38 24.91
N GLU A 145 -51.52 4.18 24.12
CA GLU A 145 -50.11 3.95 23.78
C GLU A 145 -49.21 4.04 25.02
N THR A 146 -49.49 4.98 25.93
CA THR A 146 -48.75 5.14 27.19
C THR A 146 -48.94 3.95 28.11
N VAL A 147 -50.15 3.39 28.16
CA VAL A 147 -50.42 2.12 28.86
C VAL A 147 -49.64 0.97 28.22
N ALA A 148 -49.65 0.85 26.89
CA ALA A 148 -48.89 -0.18 26.18
C ALA A 148 -47.37 -0.07 26.46
N GLN A 149 -46.84 1.16 26.48
CA GLN A 149 -45.45 1.45 26.85
C GLN A 149 -45.13 0.96 28.26
N PHE A 150 -45.94 1.37 29.24
CA PHE A 150 -45.75 1.03 30.64
C PHE A 150 -45.82 -0.48 30.84
N LEU A 151 -46.90 -1.10 30.33
CA LEU A 151 -47.11 -2.54 30.40
C LEU A 151 -45.92 -3.29 29.77
N GLY A 152 -45.47 -2.88 28.58
CA GLY A 152 -44.34 -3.50 27.90
C GLY A 152 -43.03 -3.36 28.68
N SER A 153 -42.75 -2.18 29.26
CA SER A 153 -41.55 -1.95 30.08
C SER A 153 -41.54 -2.81 31.34
N GLU A 154 -42.68 -2.97 32.00
CA GLU A 154 -42.79 -3.70 33.25
C GLU A 154 -42.88 -5.23 33.04
N LEU A 155 -43.69 -5.71 32.08
CA LEU A 155 -43.77 -7.14 31.75
C LEU A 155 -42.43 -7.68 31.26
N LEU A 156 -41.74 -6.91 30.41
CA LEU A 156 -40.43 -7.27 29.88
C LEU A 156 -39.28 -6.84 30.80
N SER A 157 -39.58 -6.42 32.03
CA SER A 157 -38.56 -6.25 33.05
C SER A 157 -37.96 -7.60 33.45
N PHE A 158 -36.75 -7.57 33.99
CA PHE A 158 -36.03 -8.79 34.38
C PHE A 158 -36.75 -9.66 35.42
N ASN A 159 -37.64 -9.06 36.23
CA ASN A 159 -38.19 -9.67 37.42
C ASN A 159 -39.68 -9.99 37.36
N ALA A 160 -40.44 -9.38 36.44
CA ALA A 160 -41.90 -9.51 36.42
C ALA A 160 -42.34 -10.94 36.03
N ILE A 161 -41.98 -11.39 34.83
CA ILE A 161 -42.21 -12.78 34.40
C ILE A 161 -41.08 -13.68 34.91
N GLY A 162 -39.82 -13.22 34.80
CA GLY A 162 -38.63 -13.96 35.21
C GLY A 162 -37.91 -14.66 34.06
N HIS A 163 -36.74 -15.21 34.35
CA HIS A 163 -35.80 -15.79 33.38
C HIS A 163 -35.58 -17.29 33.56
N SER A 164 -36.31 -17.93 34.48
CA SER A 164 -36.13 -19.37 34.71
C SER A 164 -36.58 -20.19 33.51
N ARG A 165 -36.06 -21.41 33.40
CA ARG A 165 -36.36 -22.38 32.33
C ARG A 165 -37.85 -22.47 31.95
N LYS A 166 -38.76 -22.46 32.94
CA LYS A 166 -40.22 -22.54 32.72
C LYS A 166 -40.87 -21.19 32.38
N LEU A 167 -40.28 -20.08 32.78
CA LEU A 167 -40.87 -18.74 32.67
C LEU A 167 -40.36 -17.98 31.43
N LEU A 168 -39.14 -18.27 30.98
CA LEU A 168 -38.58 -17.67 29.77
C LEU A 168 -39.46 -17.89 28.52
N PRO A 169 -40.06 -19.08 28.28
CA PRO A 169 -41.02 -19.25 27.17
C PRO A 169 -42.19 -18.27 27.23
N ILE A 170 -42.77 -18.06 28.42
CA ILE A 170 -43.89 -17.12 28.65
C ILE A 170 -43.43 -15.69 28.41
N TYR A 171 -42.22 -15.34 28.84
CA TYR A 171 -41.63 -14.02 28.60
C TYR A 171 -41.48 -13.73 27.09
N LEU A 172 -40.99 -14.70 26.32
CA LEU A 172 -40.81 -14.57 24.88
C LEU A 172 -42.16 -14.50 24.13
N ASP A 173 -43.18 -15.21 24.60
CA ASP A 173 -44.54 -15.08 24.10
C ASP A 173 -45.14 -13.71 24.36
N ALA A 174 -45.01 -13.21 25.59
CA ALA A 174 -45.47 -11.88 25.96
C ALA A 174 -44.81 -10.81 25.09
N ALA A 175 -43.49 -10.92 24.88
CA ALA A 175 -42.75 -10.02 23.98
C ALA A 175 -43.31 -10.07 22.55
N THR A 176 -43.53 -11.27 22.02
CA THR A 176 -44.07 -11.46 20.66
C THR A 176 -45.47 -10.87 20.52
N GLU A 177 -46.35 -11.10 21.49
CA GLU A 177 -47.70 -10.54 21.45
C GLU A 177 -47.70 -9.01 21.55
N LEU A 178 -46.85 -8.44 22.40
CA LEU A 178 -46.69 -6.98 22.53
C LEU A 178 -46.15 -6.34 21.24
N ILE A 179 -45.19 -6.99 20.58
CA ILE A 179 -44.66 -6.53 19.28
C ILE A 179 -45.77 -6.53 18.23
N LYS A 180 -46.51 -7.64 18.10
CA LYS A 180 -47.66 -7.76 17.18
C LYS A 180 -48.73 -6.71 17.46
N TYR A 181 -49.06 -6.49 18.73
CA TYR A 181 -50.02 -5.46 19.13
C TYR A 181 -49.55 -4.06 18.70
N CYS A 182 -48.28 -3.73 18.91
CA CYS A 182 -47.74 -2.43 18.48
C CYS A 182 -47.71 -2.28 16.97
N GLN A 183 -47.43 -3.36 16.22
CA GLN A 183 -47.46 -3.36 14.76
C GLN A 183 -48.89 -3.14 14.24
N GLN A 184 -49.88 -3.88 14.77
CA GLN A 184 -51.29 -3.79 14.37
C GLN A 184 -51.88 -2.40 14.59
N HIS A 185 -51.50 -1.72 15.67
CA HIS A 185 -52.00 -0.40 16.03
C HIS A 185 -51.04 0.76 15.69
N ASN A 186 -49.93 0.48 14.99
CA ASN A 186 -48.90 1.45 14.61
C ASN A 186 -48.37 2.32 15.77
N LEU A 187 -48.11 1.69 16.92
CA LEU A 187 -47.70 2.36 18.18
C LEU A 187 -46.18 2.59 18.23
N LYS A 188 -45.69 3.63 17.55
CA LYS A 188 -44.25 3.91 17.36
C LYS A 188 -43.49 4.17 18.66
N ARG A 189 -44.08 4.86 19.63
CA ARG A 189 -43.41 5.14 20.91
C ARG A 189 -43.43 3.90 21.79
N ALA A 190 -44.51 3.12 21.75
CA ALA A 190 -44.61 1.84 22.47
C ALA A 190 -43.57 0.82 22.03
N ILE A 191 -43.43 0.59 20.72
CA ILE A 191 -42.48 -0.41 20.22
C ILE A 191 -41.03 -0.06 20.59
N GLY A 192 -40.67 1.23 20.61
CA GLY A 192 -39.35 1.68 21.04
C GLY A 192 -39.06 1.33 22.51
N ARG A 193 -40.02 1.57 23.41
CA ARG A 193 -39.88 1.23 24.84
C ARG A 193 -39.87 -0.29 25.09
N ILE A 194 -40.68 -1.04 24.35
CA ILE A 194 -40.67 -2.51 24.36
C ILE A 194 -39.31 -3.03 23.92
N ALA A 195 -38.74 -2.47 22.85
CA ALA A 195 -37.41 -2.81 22.38
C ALA A 195 -36.33 -2.55 23.45
N ASP A 196 -36.37 -1.37 24.08
CA ASP A 196 -35.42 -1.02 25.16
C ASP A 196 -35.54 -1.97 26.36
N ALA A 197 -36.75 -2.38 26.74
CA ALA A 197 -36.97 -3.34 27.82
C ALA A 197 -36.42 -4.73 27.45
N TYR A 198 -36.73 -5.21 26.25
CA TYR A 198 -36.24 -6.49 25.74
C TYR A 198 -34.71 -6.54 25.63
N VAL A 199 -34.10 -5.45 25.13
CA VAL A 199 -32.63 -5.29 25.07
C VAL A 199 -32.03 -5.26 26.48
N ARG A 200 -32.61 -4.53 27.42
CA ARG A 200 -32.14 -4.50 28.82
C ARG A 200 -32.21 -5.88 29.47
N PHE A 201 -33.27 -6.65 29.20
CA PHE A 201 -33.40 -8.03 29.66
C PHE A 201 -32.24 -8.89 29.15
N PHE A 202 -32.01 -8.98 27.84
CA PHE A 202 -30.97 -9.85 27.28
C PHE A 202 -29.55 -9.35 27.56
N ARG A 203 -29.35 -8.04 27.68
CA ARG A 203 -28.09 -7.49 28.15
C ARG A 203 -27.76 -7.98 29.55
N ARG A 204 -28.72 -7.96 30.48
CA ARG A 204 -28.54 -8.49 31.84
C ARG A 204 -28.49 -10.01 31.87
N PHE A 205 -29.31 -10.66 31.06
CA PHE A 205 -29.46 -12.11 31.05
C PHE A 205 -28.25 -12.81 30.46
N LEU A 206 -27.68 -12.36 29.34
CA LEU A 206 -26.56 -13.04 28.66
C LEU A 206 -25.27 -12.21 28.62
N LEU A 207 -25.35 -10.90 28.39
CA LEU A 207 -24.16 -10.10 28.01
C LEU A 207 -23.37 -9.50 29.17
N ILE A 208 -23.98 -9.32 30.35
CA ILE A 208 -23.29 -8.82 31.54
C ILE A 208 -22.61 -10.00 32.24
N PRO A 209 -21.29 -9.96 32.50
CA PRO A 209 -20.60 -11.00 33.23
C PRO A 209 -21.16 -11.11 34.66
N ILE A 210 -21.32 -12.34 35.14
CA ILE A 210 -21.75 -12.59 36.53
C ILE A 210 -20.51 -12.42 37.41
N PRO A 211 -20.53 -11.51 38.41
CA PRO A 211 -19.42 -11.34 39.34
C PRO A 211 -19.08 -12.66 40.04
N SER A 212 -17.78 -12.92 40.23
CA SER A 212 -17.35 -14.13 40.92
C SER A 212 -17.95 -14.16 42.33
N ILE A 213 -18.43 -15.33 42.76
CA ILE A 213 -19.00 -15.53 44.10
C ILE A 213 -17.98 -15.14 45.20
N ALA A 214 -16.68 -15.19 44.90
CA ALA A 214 -15.61 -14.76 45.80
C ALA A 214 -15.58 -13.25 46.08
N GLU A 215 -16.26 -12.43 45.27
CA GLU A 215 -16.24 -10.97 45.35
C GLU A 215 -17.43 -10.38 46.13
N THR A 216 -18.37 -11.22 46.61
CA THR A 216 -19.62 -10.75 47.22
C THR A 216 -19.96 -11.47 48.53
N ASP A 217 -20.02 -10.74 49.65
CA ASP A 217 -20.34 -11.30 50.98
C ASP A 217 -21.84 -11.48 51.26
N ASN A 218 -22.72 -11.02 50.35
CA ASN A 218 -24.17 -11.05 50.58
C ASN A 218 -24.78 -12.40 50.13
N PRO A 219 -25.32 -13.23 51.05
CA PRO A 219 -25.83 -14.56 50.74
C PRO A 219 -26.98 -14.55 49.73
N HIS A 220 -27.81 -13.49 49.73
CA HIS A 220 -28.90 -13.35 48.78
C HIS A 220 -28.40 -13.14 47.35
N LEU A 221 -27.36 -12.32 47.18
CA LEU A 221 -26.76 -12.06 45.86
C LEU A 221 -26.06 -13.31 45.34
N ILE A 222 -25.38 -14.07 46.21
CA ILE A 222 -24.77 -15.36 45.86
C ILE A 222 -25.83 -16.33 45.32
N THR A 223 -26.97 -16.45 45.99
CA THR A 223 -28.07 -17.31 45.51
C THR A 223 -28.61 -16.83 44.17
N MET A 224 -28.84 -15.52 43.98
CA MET A 224 -29.32 -14.99 42.70
C MET A 224 -28.32 -15.19 41.56
N HIS A 225 -27.02 -15.04 41.81
CA HIS A 225 -25.98 -15.29 40.79
C HIS A 225 -25.96 -16.76 40.38
N LYS A 226 -26.02 -17.69 41.34
CA LYS A 226 -26.09 -19.14 41.05
C LYS A 226 -27.34 -19.52 40.26
N GLU A 227 -28.49 -18.93 40.59
CA GLU A 227 -29.73 -19.15 39.84
C GLU A 227 -29.62 -18.62 38.41
N LEU A 228 -29.03 -17.43 38.23
CA LEU A 228 -28.81 -16.85 36.91
C LEU A 228 -27.83 -17.67 36.07
N GLU A 229 -26.75 -18.18 36.67
CA GLU A 229 -25.81 -19.11 36.03
C GLU A 229 -26.52 -20.37 35.55
N ALA A 230 -27.33 -21.00 36.40
CA ALA A 230 -28.11 -22.18 36.04
C ALA A 230 -29.11 -21.91 34.90
N ASP A 231 -29.81 -20.77 34.95
CA ASP A 231 -30.77 -20.39 33.93
C ASP A 231 -30.10 -20.07 32.57
N ARG A 232 -28.87 -19.49 32.57
CA ARG A 232 -28.07 -19.31 31.35
C ARG A 232 -27.69 -20.65 30.73
N GLU A 233 -27.23 -21.59 31.55
CA GLU A 233 -26.88 -22.94 31.10
C GLU A 233 -28.11 -23.66 30.51
N ASP A 234 -29.27 -23.54 31.15
CA ASP A 234 -30.52 -24.09 30.65
C ASP A 234 -30.95 -23.45 29.33
N PHE A 235 -30.76 -22.14 29.16
CA PHE A 235 -31.05 -21.43 27.90
C PHE A 235 -30.26 -22.01 26.72
N TYR A 236 -28.96 -22.29 26.89
CA TYR A 236 -28.12 -22.85 25.84
C TYR A 236 -28.40 -24.34 25.58
N LYS A 237 -28.73 -25.12 26.62
CA LYS A 237 -29.10 -26.53 26.48
C LYS A 237 -30.43 -26.70 25.76
N GLU A 238 -31.40 -25.83 26.02
CA GLU A 238 -32.72 -25.88 25.41
C GLU A 238 -32.77 -25.12 24.07
N LYS A 239 -32.37 -25.81 23.00
CA LYS A 239 -32.43 -25.29 21.62
C LYS A 239 -33.74 -24.58 21.24
N PRO A 240 -34.94 -25.08 21.62
CA PRO A 240 -36.20 -24.39 21.31
C PRO A 240 -36.32 -22.98 21.92
N ASN A 241 -35.78 -22.76 23.12
CA ASN A 241 -35.84 -21.47 23.80
C ASN A 241 -34.85 -20.47 23.19
N THR A 242 -33.66 -20.95 22.82
CA THR A 242 -32.70 -20.16 22.04
C THR A 242 -33.31 -19.74 20.69
N ASP A 243 -33.92 -20.67 19.94
CA ASP A 243 -34.56 -20.37 18.66
C ASP A 243 -35.69 -19.36 18.80
N ARG A 244 -36.55 -19.55 19.81
CA ARG A 244 -37.64 -18.61 20.09
C ARG A 244 -37.12 -17.21 20.39
N ALA A 245 -36.08 -17.07 21.22
CA ALA A 245 -35.47 -15.77 21.54
C ALA A 245 -34.92 -15.07 20.29
N VAL A 246 -34.25 -15.82 19.42
CA VAL A 246 -33.75 -15.32 18.12
C VAL A 246 -34.90 -14.87 17.23
N ARG A 247 -35.98 -15.64 17.12
CA ARG A 247 -37.17 -15.25 16.34
C ARG A 247 -37.83 -13.99 16.88
N VAL A 248 -37.90 -13.80 18.20
CA VAL A 248 -38.41 -12.55 18.79
C VAL A 248 -37.51 -11.37 18.43
N PHE A 249 -36.19 -11.50 18.51
CA PHE A 249 -35.26 -10.44 18.06
C PHE A 249 -35.47 -10.10 16.58
N CYS A 250 -35.59 -11.10 15.71
CA CYS A 250 -35.82 -10.91 14.28
C CYS A 250 -37.15 -10.18 14.02
N HIS A 251 -38.25 -10.61 14.66
CA HIS A 251 -39.55 -9.97 14.52
C HIS A 251 -39.55 -8.53 15.05
N LEU A 252 -38.87 -8.29 16.18
CA LEU A 252 -38.69 -6.96 16.75
C LEU A 252 -37.92 -6.03 15.79
N LEU A 253 -36.79 -6.49 15.24
CA LEU A 253 -35.99 -5.71 14.29
C LEU A 253 -36.78 -5.39 13.01
N GLN A 254 -37.50 -6.37 12.47
CA GLN A 254 -38.36 -6.18 11.31
C GLN A 254 -39.42 -5.10 11.60
N THR A 255 -40.14 -5.24 12.72
CA THR A 255 -41.19 -4.29 13.13
C THR A 255 -40.64 -2.88 13.34
N LEU A 256 -39.50 -2.75 14.03
CA LEU A 256 -38.84 -1.46 14.25
C LEU A 256 -38.42 -0.80 12.92
N THR A 257 -37.96 -1.59 11.96
CA THR A 257 -37.56 -1.12 10.62
C THR A 257 -38.79 -0.67 9.82
N GLU A 258 -39.86 -1.45 9.81
CA GLU A 258 -41.13 -1.10 9.14
C GLU A 258 -41.75 0.17 9.72
N MET A 259 -41.65 0.37 11.03
CA MET A 259 -42.20 1.54 11.72
C MET A 259 -41.26 2.77 11.70
N ASN A 260 -40.07 2.67 11.09
CA ASN A 260 -39.01 3.69 11.03
C ASN A 260 -38.48 4.13 12.41
N SER A 261 -38.44 3.22 13.39
CA SER A 261 -37.91 3.46 14.74
C SER A 261 -36.41 3.16 14.80
N TRP A 262 -35.61 3.91 14.03
CA TRP A 262 -34.19 3.62 13.77
C TRP A 262 -33.28 3.59 15.01
N HIS A 263 -33.52 4.46 16.00
CA HIS A 263 -32.74 4.46 17.24
C HIS A 263 -32.89 3.15 18.01
N ALA A 264 -34.14 2.70 18.21
CA ALA A 264 -34.43 1.43 18.86
C ALA A 264 -33.94 0.25 18.00
N ALA A 265 -34.10 0.30 16.67
CA ALA A 265 -33.59 -0.71 15.76
C ALA A 265 -32.07 -0.89 15.91
N TRP A 266 -31.32 0.20 16.02
CA TRP A 266 -29.87 0.17 16.26
C TRP A 266 -29.51 -0.47 17.60
N SER A 267 -30.13 -0.04 18.70
CA SER A 267 -29.90 -0.62 20.03
C SER A 267 -30.24 -2.12 20.07
N THR A 268 -31.34 -2.52 19.43
CA THR A 268 -31.73 -3.93 19.28
C THR A 268 -30.72 -4.70 18.45
N LEU A 269 -30.27 -4.14 17.32
CA LEU A 269 -29.28 -4.77 16.44
C LEU A 269 -27.96 -5.01 17.17
N GLN A 270 -27.45 -4.00 17.89
CA GLN A 270 -26.22 -4.13 18.69
C GLN A 270 -26.31 -5.25 19.74
N CYS A 271 -27.42 -5.29 20.47
CA CYS A 271 -27.66 -6.34 21.46
C CYS A 271 -27.78 -7.71 20.78
N PHE A 272 -28.54 -7.80 19.70
CA PHE A 272 -28.78 -9.03 18.97
C PHE A 272 -27.50 -9.61 18.37
N THR A 273 -26.63 -8.80 17.75
CA THR A 273 -25.35 -9.27 17.20
C THR A 273 -24.47 -9.87 18.29
N ARG A 274 -24.42 -9.26 19.49
CA ARG A 274 -23.68 -9.80 20.64
C ARG A 274 -24.30 -11.07 21.19
N VAL A 275 -25.63 -11.12 21.34
CA VAL A 275 -26.35 -12.33 21.76
C VAL A 275 -26.08 -13.48 20.78
N MET A 276 -26.07 -13.20 19.48
CA MET A 276 -25.74 -14.20 18.47
C MET A 276 -24.28 -14.67 18.55
N GLN A 277 -23.33 -13.79 18.90
CA GLN A 277 -21.94 -14.19 19.15
C GLN A 277 -21.84 -15.15 20.33
N GLU A 278 -22.50 -14.85 21.45
CA GLU A 278 -22.56 -15.73 22.63
C GLU A 278 -23.19 -17.10 22.27
N ILE A 279 -24.33 -17.11 21.57
CA ILE A 279 -24.99 -18.35 21.13
C ILE A 279 -24.07 -19.17 20.22
N THR A 280 -23.32 -18.52 19.32
CA THR A 280 -22.45 -19.21 18.34
C THR A 280 -21.16 -19.74 18.97
N GLN A 281 -20.68 -19.13 20.06
CA GLN A 281 -19.51 -19.60 20.80
C GLN A 281 -19.81 -20.82 21.69
N HIS A 282 -21.08 -21.02 22.06
CA HIS A 282 -21.49 -22.20 22.83
C HIS A 282 -21.44 -23.50 22.00
N PRO A 283 -21.26 -24.68 22.64
CA PRO A 283 -21.24 -25.97 21.96
C PRO A 283 -22.57 -26.26 21.23
N ASP A 284 -22.48 -26.82 20.01
CA ASP A 284 -23.62 -27.20 19.16
C ASP A 284 -24.66 -26.10 18.86
N PRO A 285 -24.23 -24.94 18.32
CA PRO A 285 -25.15 -23.84 18.04
C PRO A 285 -26.12 -24.22 16.91
N SER A 286 -27.38 -23.81 17.05
CA SER A 286 -28.40 -24.07 16.02
C SER A 286 -28.07 -23.33 14.72
N ARG A 287 -27.89 -24.10 13.64
CA ARG A 287 -27.64 -23.54 12.29
C ARG A 287 -28.83 -22.72 11.80
N GLU A 288 -30.06 -23.20 12.04
CA GLU A 288 -31.28 -22.51 11.62
C GLU A 288 -31.38 -21.12 12.27
N CYS A 289 -31.09 -21.03 13.58
CA CYS A 289 -31.10 -19.75 14.29
C CYS A 289 -30.09 -18.77 13.69
N GLN A 290 -28.89 -19.24 13.35
CA GLN A 290 -27.88 -18.40 12.72
C GLN A 290 -28.30 -17.92 11.31
N ILE A 291 -28.95 -18.78 10.52
CA ILE A 291 -29.47 -18.42 9.19
C ILE A 291 -30.54 -17.32 9.31
N ILE A 292 -31.53 -17.52 10.19
CA ILE A 292 -32.63 -16.57 10.40
C ILE A 292 -32.09 -15.24 10.94
N ALA A 293 -31.19 -15.29 11.92
CA ALA A 293 -30.58 -14.09 12.51
C ALA A 293 -29.80 -13.27 11.49
N ASN A 294 -28.92 -13.91 10.71
CA ASN A 294 -28.15 -13.23 9.69
C ASN A 294 -29.04 -12.67 8.58
N SER A 295 -30.11 -13.36 8.19
CA SER A 295 -31.08 -12.88 7.22
C SER A 295 -31.81 -11.62 7.72
N ALA A 296 -32.25 -11.62 8.98
CA ALA A 296 -32.90 -10.45 9.59
C ALA A 296 -31.95 -9.25 9.72
N MET A 297 -30.71 -9.47 10.16
CA MET A 297 -29.68 -8.42 10.21
C MET A 297 -29.38 -7.86 8.82
N ALA A 298 -29.30 -8.73 7.80
CA ALA A 298 -29.09 -8.32 6.42
C ALA A 298 -30.22 -7.41 5.92
N ALA A 299 -31.49 -7.73 6.23
CA ALA A 299 -32.63 -6.91 5.83
C ALA A 299 -32.57 -5.48 6.40
N VAL A 300 -32.12 -5.33 7.64
CA VAL A 300 -31.91 -4.00 8.27
C VAL A 300 -30.85 -3.22 7.49
N PHE A 301 -29.69 -3.82 7.22
CA PHE A 301 -28.62 -3.12 6.50
C PHE A 301 -29.01 -2.76 5.06
N TRP A 302 -29.86 -3.57 4.42
CA TRP A 302 -30.40 -3.24 3.11
C TRP A 302 -31.21 -1.95 3.13
N LYS A 303 -32.14 -1.81 4.08
CA LYS A 303 -32.98 -0.61 4.23
C LYS A 303 -32.18 0.65 4.54
N CYS A 304 -31.03 0.50 5.19
CA CYS A 304 -30.11 1.61 5.47
C CYS A 304 -29.05 1.83 4.36
N SER A 305 -29.15 1.16 3.21
CA SER A 305 -28.18 1.24 2.10
C SER A 305 -26.73 0.89 2.49
N HIS A 306 -26.54 0.06 3.52
CA HIS A 306 -25.24 -0.45 3.96
C HIS A 306 -24.94 -1.82 3.33
N TYR A 307 -24.76 -1.84 2.01
CA TYR A 307 -24.67 -3.07 1.21
C TYR A 307 -23.53 -4.01 1.62
N ALA A 308 -22.40 -3.49 2.10
CA ALA A 308 -21.27 -4.31 2.55
C ALA A 308 -21.64 -5.23 3.73
N PHE A 309 -22.39 -4.72 4.72
CA PHE A 309 -22.84 -5.49 5.88
C PHE A 309 -24.01 -6.40 5.53
N HIS A 310 -24.91 -5.95 4.64
CA HIS A 310 -25.94 -6.81 4.06
C HIS A 310 -25.33 -8.06 3.39
N ALA A 311 -24.35 -7.85 2.51
CA ALA A 311 -23.65 -8.94 1.82
C ALA A 311 -22.85 -9.84 2.77
N HIS A 312 -22.24 -9.27 3.81
CA HIS A 312 -21.57 -10.05 4.86
C HIS A 312 -22.52 -11.02 5.55
N CYS A 313 -23.65 -10.51 6.04
CA CYS A 313 -24.64 -11.33 6.74
C CYS A 313 -25.26 -12.39 5.82
N LEU A 314 -25.63 -12.04 4.59
CA LEU A 314 -26.14 -13.03 3.62
C LEU A 314 -25.10 -14.08 3.24
N GLY A 315 -23.83 -13.72 3.11
CA GLY A 315 -22.75 -14.68 2.86
C GLY A 315 -22.63 -15.72 3.97
N VAL A 316 -22.79 -15.32 5.23
CA VAL A 316 -22.82 -16.23 6.39
C VAL A 316 -24.08 -17.12 6.34
N ALA A 317 -25.25 -16.52 6.12
CA ALA A 317 -26.51 -17.28 6.04
C ALA A 317 -26.48 -18.32 4.91
N ALA A 318 -25.98 -17.95 3.73
CA ALA A 318 -25.87 -18.84 2.58
C ALA A 318 -24.85 -19.97 2.81
N PHE A 319 -23.74 -19.69 3.50
CA PHE A 319 -22.76 -20.72 3.88
C PHE A 319 -23.36 -21.79 4.81
N LEU A 320 -24.18 -21.35 5.77
CA LEU A 320 -24.82 -22.24 6.74
C LEU A 320 -26.01 -23.01 6.17
N THR A 321 -26.59 -22.51 5.06
CA THR A 321 -27.67 -23.19 4.35
C THR A 321 -27.11 -24.48 3.73
N GLY A 322 -27.80 -25.61 3.96
CA GLY A 322 -27.37 -26.94 3.51
C GLY A 322 -27.34 -27.12 1.99
N THR A 323 -27.32 -28.35 1.49
CA THR A 323 -27.39 -28.65 0.06
C THR A 323 -28.85 -28.90 -0.35
N GLY A 324 -29.41 -28.07 -1.23
CA GLY A 324 -30.80 -28.16 -1.71
C GLY A 324 -31.22 -26.95 -2.58
N GLY A 325 -32.47 -26.90 -3.03
CA GLY A 325 -33.01 -25.80 -3.84
C GLY A 325 -32.91 -24.42 -3.17
N ASP A 326 -33.15 -24.37 -1.86
CA ASP A 326 -33.02 -23.15 -1.05
C ASP A 326 -31.58 -22.66 -0.95
N ALA A 327 -30.60 -23.55 -1.12
CA ALA A 327 -29.19 -23.21 -1.08
C ALA A 327 -28.76 -22.38 -2.28
N ALA A 328 -29.31 -22.70 -3.47
CA ALA A 328 -29.03 -21.95 -4.69
C ALA A 328 -29.63 -20.55 -4.64
N ALA A 329 -30.85 -20.41 -4.11
CA ALA A 329 -31.48 -19.11 -3.90
C ALA A 329 -30.70 -18.27 -2.87
N ALA A 330 -30.32 -18.86 -1.72
CA ALA A 330 -29.54 -18.16 -0.70
C ALA A 330 -28.15 -17.73 -1.22
N ALA A 331 -27.46 -18.63 -1.94
CA ALA A 331 -26.17 -18.33 -2.57
C ALA A 331 -26.29 -17.22 -3.61
N SER A 332 -27.33 -17.25 -4.45
CA SER A 332 -27.60 -16.24 -5.46
C SER A 332 -27.82 -14.86 -4.84
N ARG A 333 -28.63 -14.76 -3.78
CA ARG A 333 -28.81 -13.52 -3.00
C ARG A 333 -27.48 -13.01 -2.44
N ALA A 334 -26.66 -13.90 -1.88
CA ALA A 334 -25.36 -13.52 -1.34
C ALA A 334 -24.41 -12.98 -2.43
N VAL A 335 -24.36 -13.62 -3.61
CA VAL A 335 -23.53 -13.16 -4.74
C VAL A 335 -24.01 -11.79 -5.25
N LEU A 336 -25.31 -11.63 -5.53
CA LEU A 336 -25.88 -10.35 -5.97
C LEU A 336 -25.65 -9.24 -4.93
N ALA A 337 -25.80 -9.55 -3.64
CA ALA A 337 -25.50 -8.61 -2.57
C ALA A 337 -24.03 -8.15 -2.58
N THR A 338 -23.07 -9.05 -2.86
CA THR A 338 -21.66 -8.64 -2.99
C THR A 338 -21.39 -7.76 -4.20
N LEU A 339 -22.12 -7.95 -5.29
CA LEU A 339 -22.02 -7.11 -6.49
C LEU A 339 -22.61 -5.71 -6.27
N CYS A 340 -23.61 -5.57 -5.39
CA CYS A 340 -24.17 -4.27 -4.98
C CYS A 340 -23.22 -3.43 -4.12
N VAL A 341 -22.12 -4.00 -3.62
CA VAL A 341 -21.17 -3.26 -2.77
C VAL A 341 -20.38 -2.31 -3.66
N PRO A 342 -20.50 -0.98 -3.47
CA PRO A 342 -19.78 -0.03 -4.30
C PRO A 342 -18.27 -0.21 -4.10
N ASN A 343 -17.49 -0.03 -5.17
CA ASN A 343 -16.04 0.08 -5.06
C ASN A 343 -15.74 1.38 -4.32
N THR A 344 -15.55 1.28 -3.01
CA THR A 344 -15.18 2.41 -2.15
C THR A 344 -13.75 2.83 -2.47
N ASN A 345 -13.58 3.57 -3.57
CA ASN A 345 -12.35 4.30 -3.85
C ASN A 345 -12.69 5.66 -4.46
N LYS A 346 -12.30 6.68 -3.68
CA LYS A 346 -11.75 7.97 -4.11
C LYS A 346 -12.74 9.12 -4.36
N GLU A 347 -12.66 10.08 -3.43
CA GLU A 347 -12.55 11.53 -3.66
C GLU A 347 -13.75 12.49 -3.46
N ARG A 348 -15.02 12.05 -3.36
CA ARG A 348 -16.14 13.03 -3.26
C ARG A 348 -16.97 13.13 -1.98
N ARG A 349 -16.50 12.63 -0.83
CA ARG A 349 -17.17 12.91 0.46
C ARG A 349 -16.42 13.88 1.37
N ASN A 350 -15.56 14.71 0.79
CA ASN A 350 -14.74 15.70 1.51
C ASN A 350 -15.54 16.88 2.11
N PHE A 351 -16.86 16.92 1.92
CA PHE A 351 -17.75 17.90 2.56
C PHE A 351 -18.44 17.38 3.83
N GLU A 352 -18.24 16.10 4.21
CA GLU A 352 -18.70 15.58 5.52
C GLU A 352 -17.78 16.15 6.62
N ARG A 353 -18.20 17.23 7.29
CA ARG A 353 -17.48 17.78 8.46
C ARG A 353 -17.79 16.96 9.72
N GLY A 354 -16.76 16.46 10.41
CA GLY A 354 -16.85 15.91 11.78
C GLY A 354 -17.13 14.39 11.88
N SER A 355 -17.59 13.95 13.06
CA SER A 355 -17.92 12.55 13.42
C SER A 355 -19.08 11.91 12.64
N ASP A 356 -19.57 12.63 11.62
CA ASP A 356 -20.59 12.16 10.70
C ASP A 356 -20.03 11.43 9.50
N SER A 357 -18.70 11.32 9.40
CA SER A 357 -18.05 10.61 8.30
C SER A 357 -18.58 9.18 8.19
N VAL A 358 -18.98 8.80 6.98
CA VAL A 358 -19.46 7.44 6.70
C VAL A 358 -18.41 6.38 7.05
N PHE A 359 -17.13 6.76 7.05
CA PHE A 359 -16.02 5.91 7.50
C PHE A 359 -16.11 5.55 9.00
N GLU A 360 -16.30 6.54 9.89
CA GLU A 360 -16.44 6.27 11.34
C GLU A 360 -17.70 5.47 11.66
N LYS A 361 -18.82 5.76 10.99
CA LYS A 361 -20.07 4.99 11.12
C LYS A 361 -19.87 3.54 10.69
N ASN A 362 -19.23 3.33 9.53
CA ASN A 362 -18.91 1.99 9.05
C ASN A 362 -17.92 1.26 9.96
N ALA A 363 -16.94 1.95 10.56
CA ALA A 363 -16.03 1.35 11.53
C ALA A 363 -16.80 0.91 12.80
N ARG A 364 -17.74 1.72 13.29
CA ARG A 364 -18.59 1.36 14.44
C ARG A 364 -19.48 0.15 14.16
N ILE A 365 -20.03 0.03 12.94
CA ILE A 365 -20.79 -1.15 12.53
C ILE A 365 -19.86 -2.37 12.40
N ALA A 366 -18.67 -2.20 11.82
CA ALA A 366 -17.67 -3.26 11.67
C ALA A 366 -17.26 -3.85 13.03
N GLN A 367 -17.10 -3.01 14.05
CA GLN A 367 -16.81 -3.46 15.42
C GLN A 367 -17.88 -4.41 15.99
N LEU A 368 -19.15 -4.27 15.59
CA LEU A 368 -20.22 -5.19 16.03
C LEU A 368 -19.95 -6.63 15.57
N PHE A 369 -19.35 -6.79 14.39
CA PHE A 369 -18.99 -8.09 13.81
C PHE A 369 -17.56 -8.52 14.14
N GLY A 370 -16.84 -7.78 15.01
CA GLY A 370 -15.43 -8.02 15.28
C GLY A 370 -14.51 -7.73 14.09
N LEU A 371 -14.95 -6.91 13.13
CA LEU A 371 -14.18 -6.51 11.97
C LEU A 371 -13.46 -5.18 12.24
N GLN A 372 -12.26 -5.02 11.69
CA GLN A 372 -11.48 -3.77 11.81
C GLN A 372 -12.07 -2.63 10.97
N SER A 373 -12.66 -2.96 9.83
CA SER A 373 -13.28 -2.01 8.90
C SER A 373 -14.43 -2.68 8.15
N ALA A 374 -15.25 -1.87 7.45
CA ALA A 374 -16.28 -2.42 6.58
C ALA A 374 -15.64 -3.30 5.49
N PRO A 375 -16.19 -4.49 5.24
CA PRO A 375 -15.59 -5.44 4.31
C PRO A 375 -15.73 -4.92 2.88
N ALA A 376 -14.61 -4.83 2.17
CA ALA A 376 -14.59 -4.43 0.76
C ALA A 376 -15.25 -5.49 -0.13
N GLY A 377 -15.83 -5.07 -1.27
CA GLY A 377 -16.52 -5.96 -2.21
C GLY A 377 -15.65 -7.14 -2.67
N LEU A 378 -14.37 -6.91 -2.97
CA LEU A 378 -13.42 -7.97 -3.34
C LEU A 378 -13.18 -8.97 -2.20
N ALA A 379 -13.01 -8.49 -0.97
CA ALA A 379 -12.79 -9.34 0.20
C ALA A 379 -14.02 -10.22 0.51
N LEU A 380 -15.24 -9.68 0.31
CA LEU A 380 -16.48 -10.43 0.44
C LEU A 380 -16.59 -11.53 -0.63
N TRP A 381 -16.27 -11.21 -1.88
CA TRP A 381 -16.28 -12.21 -2.96
C TRP A 381 -15.26 -13.33 -2.75
N GLN A 382 -14.01 -13.00 -2.41
CA GLN A 382 -12.99 -14.00 -2.05
C GLN A 382 -13.44 -14.87 -0.88
N ARG A 383 -14.22 -14.31 0.06
CA ARG A 383 -14.82 -15.08 1.14
C ARG A 383 -15.91 -16.03 0.64
N LEU A 384 -16.81 -15.59 -0.25
CA LEU A 384 -17.82 -16.47 -0.86
C LEU A 384 -17.20 -17.66 -1.59
N GLN A 385 -16.09 -17.44 -2.31
CA GLN A 385 -15.34 -18.51 -2.98
C GLN A 385 -14.75 -19.51 -2.00
N ARG A 386 -14.08 -19.03 -0.93
CA ARG A 386 -13.52 -19.89 0.12
C ARG A 386 -14.59 -20.72 0.84
N MET A 387 -15.77 -20.15 1.02
CA MET A 387 -16.93 -20.81 1.64
C MET A 387 -17.70 -21.72 0.66
N GLN A 388 -17.26 -21.84 -0.59
CA GLN A 388 -17.94 -22.58 -1.65
C GLN A 388 -19.41 -22.16 -1.88
N VAL A 389 -19.74 -20.89 -1.60
CA VAL A 389 -21.09 -20.34 -1.79
C VAL A 389 -21.29 -19.95 -3.26
N PHE A 390 -20.25 -19.41 -3.91
CA PHE A 390 -20.33 -18.97 -5.30
C PHE A 390 -20.74 -20.09 -6.26
N GLN A 391 -20.15 -21.28 -6.12
CA GLN A 391 -20.43 -22.44 -6.98
C GLN A 391 -21.87 -22.96 -6.83
N LYS A 392 -22.56 -22.62 -5.73
CA LYS A 392 -23.95 -23.00 -5.48
C LYS A 392 -24.97 -22.03 -6.08
N ALA A 393 -24.56 -20.81 -6.44
CA ALA A 393 -25.46 -19.80 -7.00
C ALA A 393 -25.99 -20.21 -8.37
N PHE A 394 -27.11 -19.62 -8.80
CA PHE A 394 -27.69 -19.89 -10.11
C PHE A 394 -26.69 -19.53 -11.24
N PRO A 395 -26.64 -20.32 -12.34
CA PRO A 395 -25.72 -20.07 -13.45
C PRO A 395 -25.81 -18.66 -14.03
N GLU A 396 -27.01 -18.08 -14.08
CA GLU A 396 -27.27 -16.72 -14.56
C GLU A 396 -26.61 -15.67 -13.66
N VAL A 397 -26.63 -15.89 -12.35
CA VAL A 397 -25.98 -15.02 -11.36
C VAL A 397 -24.45 -15.15 -11.45
N GLN A 398 -23.94 -16.35 -11.69
CA GLN A 398 -22.51 -16.56 -11.94
C GLN A 398 -22.06 -15.87 -13.23
N ALA A 399 -22.90 -15.91 -14.28
CA ALA A 399 -22.64 -15.22 -15.54
C ALA A 399 -22.59 -13.69 -15.34
N LEU A 400 -23.54 -13.12 -14.57
CA LEU A 400 -23.53 -11.69 -14.24
C LEU A 400 -22.28 -11.30 -13.43
N ASP A 401 -21.87 -12.10 -12.44
CA ASP A 401 -20.63 -11.85 -11.68
C ASP A 401 -19.40 -11.83 -12.59
N GLY A 402 -19.31 -12.77 -13.54
CA GLY A 402 -18.26 -12.81 -14.55
C GLY A 402 -18.25 -11.57 -15.45
N LEU A 403 -19.42 -11.14 -15.95
CA LEU A 403 -19.54 -9.93 -16.78
C LEU A 403 -19.08 -8.68 -16.03
N LEU A 404 -19.50 -8.55 -14.76
CA LEU A 404 -19.17 -7.36 -13.99
C LEU A 404 -17.71 -7.34 -13.55
N ARG A 405 -17.11 -8.47 -13.19
CA ARG A 405 -15.74 -8.52 -12.65
C ARG A 405 -14.63 -8.51 -13.69
N ASN A 406 -14.93 -8.78 -14.96
CA ASN A 406 -13.94 -8.69 -16.04
C ASN A 406 -13.52 -7.21 -16.27
N GLU A 407 -12.24 -7.00 -16.57
CA GLU A 407 -11.55 -5.70 -16.39
C GLU A 407 -11.91 -4.59 -17.38
N MET A 408 -12.60 -4.87 -18.48
CA MET A 408 -12.93 -3.84 -19.48
C MET A 408 -14.41 -3.89 -19.87
N PRO A 409 -15.32 -3.27 -19.08
CA PRO A 409 -16.73 -3.20 -19.42
C PRO A 409 -16.94 -2.24 -20.60
N ASP A 410 -17.01 -2.81 -21.79
CA ASP A 410 -17.48 -2.10 -22.99
C ASP A 410 -19.00 -1.92 -22.95
N GLU A 411 -19.55 -1.01 -23.76
CA GLU A 411 -21.00 -0.80 -23.88
C GLU A 411 -21.76 -2.12 -24.12
N SER A 412 -21.19 -3.01 -24.93
CA SER A 412 -21.74 -4.33 -25.20
C SER A 412 -21.81 -5.23 -23.94
N ILE A 413 -20.87 -5.10 -23.02
CA ILE A 413 -20.84 -5.85 -21.76
C ILE A 413 -21.82 -5.25 -20.76
N ALA A 414 -21.92 -3.92 -20.70
CA ALA A 414 -22.90 -3.23 -19.86
C ALA A 414 -24.34 -3.60 -20.26
N ARG A 415 -24.63 -3.62 -21.58
CA ARG A 415 -25.94 -4.06 -22.10
C ARG A 415 -26.23 -5.52 -21.73
N LYS A 416 -25.28 -6.43 -21.99
CA LYS A 416 -25.41 -7.85 -21.60
C LYS A 416 -25.62 -8.02 -20.10
N ALA A 417 -24.96 -7.23 -19.26
CA ALA A 417 -25.13 -7.31 -17.81
C ALA A 417 -26.56 -6.91 -17.39
N ILE A 418 -27.17 -5.93 -18.06
CA ILE A 418 -28.56 -5.52 -17.80
C ILE A 418 -29.55 -6.57 -18.30
N GLU A 419 -29.34 -7.11 -19.50
CA GLU A 419 -30.17 -8.22 -20.02
C GLU A 419 -30.10 -9.43 -19.09
N GLN A 420 -28.91 -9.79 -18.60
CA GLN A 420 -28.75 -10.88 -17.61
C GLN A 420 -29.45 -10.56 -16.30
N LEU A 421 -29.39 -9.31 -15.83
CA LEU A 421 -30.12 -8.87 -14.63
C LEU A 421 -31.64 -8.99 -14.81
N ALA A 422 -32.18 -8.60 -15.97
CA ALA A 422 -33.59 -8.77 -16.29
C ALA A 422 -34.00 -10.25 -16.31
N ILE A 423 -33.18 -11.13 -16.88
CA ILE A 423 -33.42 -12.60 -16.85
C ILE A 423 -33.45 -13.12 -15.41
N ILE A 424 -32.52 -12.68 -14.55
CA ILE A 424 -32.47 -13.10 -13.14
C ILE A 424 -33.76 -12.68 -12.41
N VAL A 425 -34.22 -11.45 -12.60
CA VAL A 425 -35.44 -10.92 -11.95
C VAL A 425 -36.70 -11.62 -12.48
N GLN A 426 -36.77 -11.91 -13.78
CA GLN A 426 -37.88 -12.65 -14.37
C GLN A 426 -37.98 -14.09 -13.82
N LYS A 427 -36.84 -14.75 -13.58
CA LYS A 427 -36.80 -16.11 -13.02
C LYS A 427 -37.11 -16.15 -11.52
N ASP A 428 -36.63 -15.19 -10.76
CA ASP A 428 -36.88 -15.07 -9.32
C ASP A 428 -37.24 -13.62 -8.94
N PRO A 429 -38.55 -13.32 -8.84
CA PRO A 429 -39.03 -11.99 -8.45
C PRO A 429 -38.55 -11.53 -7.07
N SER A 430 -38.12 -12.46 -6.19
CA SER A 430 -37.57 -12.07 -4.88
C SER A 430 -36.23 -11.34 -4.98
N LEU A 431 -35.57 -11.39 -6.14
CA LEU A 431 -34.28 -10.74 -6.42
C LEU A 431 -34.44 -9.34 -7.02
N GLU A 432 -35.66 -8.89 -7.35
CA GLU A 432 -35.97 -7.56 -7.90
C GLU A 432 -35.37 -6.44 -7.06
N MET A 433 -35.28 -6.63 -5.73
CA MET A 433 -34.67 -5.66 -4.83
C MET A 433 -33.24 -5.26 -5.25
N TYR A 434 -32.46 -6.17 -5.84
CA TYR A 434 -31.08 -5.92 -6.26
C TYR A 434 -30.97 -5.21 -7.62
N GLU A 435 -32.05 -5.11 -8.38
CA GLU A 435 -32.02 -4.59 -9.75
C GLU A 435 -31.51 -3.15 -9.80
N LYS A 436 -32.15 -2.23 -9.06
CA LYS A 436 -31.79 -0.81 -9.08
C LYS A 436 -30.34 -0.57 -8.60
N PRO A 437 -29.87 -1.15 -7.48
CA PRO A 437 -28.49 -0.99 -7.06
C PRO A 437 -27.47 -1.59 -8.04
N LEU A 438 -27.75 -2.75 -8.63
CA LEU A 438 -26.86 -3.36 -9.62
C LEU A 438 -26.80 -2.55 -10.91
N ARG A 439 -27.92 -1.99 -11.37
CA ARG A 439 -27.95 -1.09 -12.52
C ARG A 439 -27.06 0.13 -12.30
N LYS A 440 -27.06 0.70 -11.08
CA LYS A 440 -26.12 1.76 -10.70
C LYS A 440 -24.66 1.31 -10.75
N VAL A 441 -24.35 0.10 -10.30
CA VAL A 441 -22.98 -0.46 -10.36
C VAL A 441 -22.54 -0.67 -11.81
N VAL A 442 -23.43 -1.18 -12.67
CA VAL A 442 -23.17 -1.31 -14.12
C VAL A 442 -22.89 0.05 -14.73
N LEU A 443 -23.74 1.04 -14.46
CA LEU A 443 -23.60 2.42 -14.92
C LEU A 443 -22.28 3.05 -14.44
N GLN A 444 -21.94 2.86 -13.17
CA GLN A 444 -20.66 3.33 -12.61
C GLN A 444 -19.47 2.76 -13.38
N ARG A 445 -19.41 1.44 -13.53
CA ARG A 445 -18.30 0.76 -14.20
C ARG A 445 -18.17 1.16 -15.67
N TYR A 446 -19.30 1.30 -16.36
CA TYR A 446 -19.32 1.78 -17.73
C TYR A 446 -18.76 3.21 -17.84
N LEU A 447 -19.24 4.13 -17.00
CA LEU A 447 -18.75 5.51 -17.00
C LEU A 447 -17.27 5.61 -16.61
N GLU A 448 -16.80 4.81 -15.65
CA GLU A 448 -15.39 4.69 -15.30
C GLU A 448 -14.55 4.23 -16.51
N CYS A 449 -15.01 3.20 -17.23
CA CYS A 449 -14.35 2.73 -18.44
C CYS A 449 -14.34 3.77 -19.57
N MET A 450 -15.46 4.48 -19.76
CA MET A 450 -15.57 5.57 -20.74
C MET A 450 -14.63 6.73 -20.38
N ALA A 451 -14.54 7.09 -19.10
CA ALA A 451 -13.64 8.13 -18.61
C ALA A 451 -12.16 7.80 -18.83
N VAL A 452 -11.80 6.53 -18.90
CA VAL A 452 -10.44 6.07 -19.22
C VAL A 452 -10.18 6.15 -20.73
N ARG A 453 -11.11 5.62 -21.52
CA ARG A 453 -10.94 5.42 -22.97
C ARG A 453 -11.18 6.67 -23.81
N THR A 454 -12.08 7.53 -23.38
CA THR A 454 -12.57 8.65 -24.19
C THR A 454 -12.39 9.98 -23.46
N THR A 455 -12.09 11.04 -24.22
CA THR A 455 -11.91 12.38 -23.64
C THR A 455 -13.17 13.21 -23.77
N ARG A 456 -13.92 13.04 -24.86
CA ARG A 456 -15.19 13.69 -25.14
C ARG A 456 -16.14 12.70 -25.80
N VAL A 457 -17.39 12.70 -25.37
CA VAL A 457 -18.46 11.81 -25.84
C VAL A 457 -19.74 12.63 -26.03
N GLU A 458 -20.56 12.27 -27.00
CA GLU A 458 -21.89 12.88 -27.17
C GLU A 458 -22.84 12.36 -26.09
N ALA A 459 -23.59 13.23 -25.43
CA ALA A 459 -24.47 12.86 -24.33
C ALA A 459 -25.54 11.83 -24.72
N SER A 460 -26.11 11.97 -25.93
CA SER A 460 -27.07 11.05 -26.55
C SER A 460 -26.51 9.65 -26.84
N SER A 461 -25.19 9.53 -26.95
CA SER A 461 -24.50 8.26 -27.23
C SER A 461 -24.27 7.40 -25.99
N LEU A 462 -24.40 7.96 -24.78
CA LEU A 462 -24.27 7.21 -23.53
C LEU A 462 -25.54 6.41 -23.27
N GLN A 463 -25.48 5.09 -23.43
CA GLN A 463 -26.65 4.22 -23.32
C GLN A 463 -26.36 3.02 -22.45
N ILE A 464 -27.26 2.79 -21.48
CA ILE A 464 -27.19 1.69 -20.53
C ILE A 464 -28.62 1.18 -20.32
N GLY A 465 -29.09 0.33 -21.25
CA GLY A 465 -30.44 -0.23 -21.22
C GLY A 465 -30.78 -1.12 -22.41
N GLU A 466 -31.98 -1.72 -22.37
CA GLU A 466 -32.57 -2.57 -23.43
C GLU A 466 -33.17 -1.75 -24.59
N ASN A 467 -33.50 -0.47 -24.35
CA ASN A 467 -34.18 0.42 -25.30
C ASN A 467 -33.21 1.24 -26.17
N GLU A 468 -33.70 1.75 -27.30
CA GLU A 468 -32.97 2.64 -28.20
C GLU A 468 -32.53 3.94 -27.49
N ALA A 469 -31.45 4.52 -28.01
CA ALA A 469 -30.92 5.84 -27.65
C ALA A 469 -32.02 6.89 -27.47
N SER A 470 -32.21 7.39 -26.24
CA SER A 470 -33.13 8.51 -26.00
C SER A 470 -32.47 9.55 -25.10
N GLU A 471 -32.67 10.81 -25.48
CA GLU A 471 -32.27 11.98 -24.68
C GLU A 471 -32.93 11.94 -23.29
N GLU A 472 -34.11 11.35 -23.18
CA GLU A 472 -34.86 11.21 -21.92
C GLU A 472 -34.13 10.31 -20.91
N VAL A 473 -33.54 9.20 -21.37
CA VAL A 473 -32.78 8.27 -20.50
C VAL A 473 -31.52 8.95 -19.97
N TYR A 474 -30.85 9.72 -20.82
CA TYR A 474 -29.69 10.52 -20.41
C TYR A 474 -30.08 11.53 -19.32
N ILE A 475 -31.10 12.35 -19.58
CA ILE A 475 -31.54 13.44 -18.67
C ILE A 475 -32.07 12.91 -17.33
N HIS A 476 -32.83 11.81 -17.33
CA HIS A 476 -33.51 11.33 -16.12
C HIS A 476 -32.67 10.38 -15.27
N GLU A 477 -31.68 9.71 -15.85
CA GLU A 477 -30.93 8.66 -15.15
C GLU A 477 -29.42 8.89 -15.14
N ILE A 478 -28.82 9.05 -16.31
CA ILE A 478 -27.35 9.09 -16.44
C ILE A 478 -26.80 10.41 -15.90
N GLU A 479 -27.36 11.56 -16.31
CA GLU A 479 -26.92 12.88 -15.85
C GLU A 479 -27.09 13.07 -14.33
N PRO A 480 -28.25 12.77 -13.70
CA PRO A 480 -28.39 12.85 -12.26
C PRO A 480 -27.42 11.93 -11.51
N TYR A 481 -27.12 10.75 -12.04
CA TYR A 481 -26.15 9.83 -11.45
C TYR A 481 -24.72 10.37 -11.54
N ILE A 482 -24.34 10.91 -12.70
CA ILE A 482 -23.05 11.56 -12.93
C ILE A 482 -22.83 12.70 -11.92
N LEU A 483 -23.83 13.56 -11.75
CA LEU A 483 -23.75 14.73 -10.88
C LEU A 483 -23.69 14.37 -9.39
N ASN A 484 -24.49 13.40 -8.95
CA ASN A 484 -24.71 13.14 -7.52
C ASN A 484 -23.91 11.95 -6.95
N GLU A 485 -23.71 10.89 -7.73
CA GLU A 485 -23.28 9.58 -7.20
C GLU A 485 -21.97 9.06 -7.82
N SER A 486 -21.67 9.39 -9.08
CA SER A 486 -20.60 8.73 -9.85
C SER A 486 -19.20 8.92 -9.28
N GLY A 487 -18.91 10.06 -8.62
CA GLY A 487 -17.56 10.41 -8.20
C GLY A 487 -16.60 10.75 -9.35
N ILE A 488 -17.06 10.69 -10.60
CA ILE A 488 -16.24 10.92 -11.79
C ILE A 488 -16.18 12.43 -12.08
N ALA A 489 -14.99 12.93 -12.38
CA ALA A 489 -14.80 14.33 -12.77
C ALA A 489 -15.16 14.51 -14.25
N VAL A 490 -16.27 15.19 -14.51
CA VAL A 490 -16.80 15.47 -15.85
C VAL A 490 -17.16 16.95 -16.02
N GLU A 491 -17.14 17.40 -17.28
CA GLU A 491 -17.68 18.68 -17.73
C GLU A 491 -18.81 18.39 -18.73
N ILE A 492 -20.00 18.92 -18.47
CA ILE A 492 -21.19 18.72 -19.30
C ILE A 492 -21.44 20.01 -20.08
N ASP A 493 -21.32 19.95 -21.41
CA ASP A 493 -21.66 21.05 -22.31
C ASP A 493 -23.03 20.78 -22.96
N HIS A 494 -24.07 21.41 -22.40
CA HIS A 494 -25.44 21.33 -22.92
C HIS A 494 -25.61 22.02 -24.28
N LYS A 495 -24.74 22.98 -24.64
CA LYS A 495 -24.86 23.69 -25.92
C LYS A 495 -24.46 22.79 -27.08
N THR A 496 -23.45 21.95 -26.89
CA THR A 496 -23.01 20.97 -27.90
C THR A 496 -23.52 19.56 -27.63
N GLY A 497 -24.26 19.35 -26.54
CA GLY A 497 -24.74 18.02 -26.12
C GLY A 497 -23.60 17.03 -25.87
N SER A 498 -22.50 17.45 -25.24
CA SER A 498 -21.32 16.59 -25.08
C SER A 498 -20.75 16.61 -23.66
N ILE A 499 -20.21 15.46 -23.24
CA ILE A 499 -19.56 15.28 -21.94
C ILE A 499 -18.06 15.10 -22.17
N SER A 500 -17.27 15.86 -21.41
CA SER A 500 -15.81 15.76 -21.41
C SER A 500 -15.31 15.21 -20.08
N PHE A 501 -14.44 14.21 -20.13
CA PHE A 501 -13.85 13.58 -18.94
C PHE A 501 -12.54 14.30 -18.58
N SER A 502 -12.57 15.13 -17.54
CA SER A 502 -11.51 16.12 -17.25
C SER A 502 -10.20 15.53 -16.72
N ASN A 503 -10.23 14.29 -16.21
CA ASN A 503 -9.07 13.67 -15.57
C ASN A 503 -8.35 12.63 -16.46
N THR A 504 -8.80 12.41 -17.70
CA THR A 504 -8.32 11.33 -18.59
C THR A 504 -6.79 11.23 -18.66
N THR A 505 -6.06 12.34 -18.71
CA THR A 505 -4.59 12.32 -18.79
C THR A 505 -3.94 11.85 -17.49
N LYS A 506 -4.43 12.30 -16.33
CA LYS A 506 -3.89 11.91 -15.01
C LYS A 506 -4.27 10.47 -14.67
N THR A 507 -5.50 10.05 -14.99
CA THR A 507 -5.97 8.67 -14.78
C THR A 507 -5.25 7.70 -15.72
N ARG A 508 -5.06 8.05 -17.00
CA ARG A 508 -4.24 7.26 -17.94
C ARG A 508 -2.79 7.14 -17.48
N VAL A 509 -2.23 8.19 -16.89
CA VAL A 509 -0.89 8.14 -16.30
C VAL A 509 -0.87 7.20 -15.08
N LEU A 510 -1.86 7.29 -14.18
CA LEU A 510 -1.96 6.39 -13.02
C LEU A 510 -2.21 4.93 -13.42
N GLU A 511 -3.06 4.66 -14.40
CA GLU A 511 -3.28 3.31 -14.93
C GLU A 511 -2.08 2.80 -15.72
N ALA A 512 -1.37 3.66 -16.45
CA ALA A 512 -0.10 3.29 -17.06
C ALA A 512 0.95 2.96 -15.98
N PHE A 513 0.93 3.64 -14.84
CA PHE A 513 1.76 3.33 -13.68
C PHE A 513 1.33 2.02 -13.00
N ASP A 514 0.04 1.78 -12.80
CA ASP A 514 -0.49 0.56 -12.19
C ASP A 514 -0.28 -0.66 -13.11
N ALA A 515 -0.50 -0.53 -14.43
CA ALA A 515 -0.20 -1.57 -15.42
C ALA A 515 1.31 -1.81 -15.61
N LEU A 516 2.15 -0.78 -15.42
CA LEU A 516 3.59 -0.99 -15.28
C LEU A 516 3.88 -1.79 -14.00
N ALA A 517 3.26 -1.41 -12.88
CA ALA A 517 3.47 -2.03 -11.57
C ALA A 517 3.02 -3.50 -11.54
N GLU A 518 2.01 -3.89 -12.30
CA GLU A 518 1.60 -5.29 -12.48
C GLU A 518 2.54 -6.13 -13.35
N ARG A 519 3.30 -5.48 -14.26
CA ARG A 519 4.31 -6.14 -15.12
C ARG A 519 5.69 -6.19 -14.50
N VAL A 520 5.91 -5.45 -13.40
CA VAL A 520 7.09 -5.62 -12.56
C VAL A 520 6.79 -6.73 -11.57
N ASP A 521 7.64 -7.76 -11.52
CA ASP A 521 7.52 -8.84 -10.53
C ASP A 521 7.29 -8.24 -9.13
N PHE A 522 6.11 -8.51 -8.56
CA PHE A 522 5.79 -8.19 -7.18
C PHE A 522 6.74 -8.96 -6.26
N HIS A 523 7.88 -8.36 -5.93
CA HIS A 523 8.38 -8.55 -4.57
C HIS A 523 7.32 -7.88 -3.67
N PRO A 524 6.70 -8.63 -2.75
CA PRO A 524 5.68 -8.05 -1.89
C PRO A 524 6.31 -6.82 -1.22
N PRO A 525 5.60 -5.68 -1.15
CA PRO A 525 6.07 -4.57 -0.33
C PRO A 525 6.32 -5.17 1.05
N ALA A 526 7.58 -5.17 1.47
CA ALA A 526 7.93 -5.63 2.80
C ALA A 526 6.94 -4.91 3.72
N LEU A 527 6.17 -5.68 4.50
CA LEU A 527 5.37 -5.14 5.59
C LEU A 527 6.20 -4.03 6.21
N ARG A 528 5.61 -2.87 6.49
CA ARG A 528 6.23 -1.88 7.37
C ARG A 528 6.43 -2.54 8.74
N ARG A 529 7.41 -3.44 8.85
CA ARG A 529 8.07 -3.82 10.06
C ARG A 529 8.63 -2.49 10.51
N LYS A 530 8.18 -2.02 11.68
CA LYS A 530 9.05 -1.18 12.51
C LYS A 530 10.44 -1.80 12.36
N LEU A 531 11.38 -1.03 11.80
CA LEU A 531 12.77 -1.46 11.68
C LEU A 531 13.22 -1.79 13.10
N ASP A 532 13.24 -3.09 13.44
CA ASP A 532 13.76 -3.60 14.70
C ASP A 532 15.28 -3.56 14.58
N ILE A 533 15.82 -2.34 14.67
CA ILE A 533 17.27 -2.10 14.69
C ILE A 533 17.75 -2.56 16.06
N ARG A 534 18.04 -3.86 16.16
CA ARG A 534 18.70 -4.42 17.32
C ARG A 534 20.14 -3.91 17.39
N SER A 535 20.64 -3.73 18.59
CA SER A 535 22.02 -3.29 18.86
C SER A 535 23.07 -4.14 18.11
N GLU A 536 22.81 -5.43 17.94
CA GLU A 536 23.67 -6.36 17.19
C GLU A 536 23.84 -5.99 15.72
N HIS A 537 22.81 -5.44 15.07
CA HIS A 537 22.90 -5.02 13.66
C HIS A 537 23.72 -3.73 13.51
N LEU A 538 23.63 -2.82 14.48
CA LEU A 538 24.45 -1.61 14.51
C LEU A 538 25.92 -1.94 14.79
N LEU A 539 26.19 -2.89 15.69
CA LEU A 539 27.55 -3.38 15.97
C LEU A 539 28.18 -3.99 14.71
N ARG A 540 27.47 -4.86 13.99
CA ARG A 540 27.99 -5.45 12.74
C ARG A 540 28.26 -4.40 11.64
N ALA A 541 27.41 -3.38 11.55
CA ALA A 541 27.62 -2.27 10.61
C ALA A 541 28.84 -1.43 11.01
N HIS A 542 29.02 -1.17 12.30
CA HIS A 542 30.18 -0.47 12.85
C HIS A 542 31.48 -1.26 12.61
N ASP A 543 31.49 -2.56 12.90
CA ASP A 543 32.64 -3.44 12.69
C ASP A 543 33.05 -3.49 11.21
N ARG A 544 32.07 -3.60 10.31
CA ARG A 544 32.33 -3.57 8.86
C ARG A 544 32.93 -2.23 8.42
N SER A 545 32.43 -1.12 8.96
CA SER A 545 32.99 0.21 8.68
C SER A 545 34.41 0.36 9.21
N SER A 546 34.69 -0.17 10.41
CA SER A 546 36.02 -0.16 11.03
C SER A 546 37.04 -0.97 10.22
N ILE A 547 36.63 -2.13 9.69
CA ILE A 547 37.49 -2.98 8.85
C ILE A 547 37.81 -2.30 7.52
N ILE A 548 36.82 -1.69 6.86
CA ILE A 548 37.02 -0.96 5.60
C ILE A 548 37.95 0.23 5.82
N HIS A 549 37.76 0.99 6.89
CA HIS A 549 38.63 2.12 7.22
C HIS A 549 40.08 1.68 7.50
N ARG A 550 40.28 0.58 8.21
CA ARG A 550 41.62 0.01 8.42
C ARG A 550 42.27 -0.42 7.11
N LEU A 551 41.54 -1.10 6.24
CA LEU A 551 42.04 -1.51 4.93
C LEU A 551 42.43 -0.30 4.07
N GLN A 552 41.63 0.75 4.08
CA GLN A 552 41.94 1.99 3.37
C GLN A 552 43.25 2.60 3.89
N HIS A 553 43.41 2.71 5.21
CA HIS A 553 44.64 3.24 5.82
C HIS A 553 45.87 2.41 5.43
N THR A 554 45.77 1.08 5.45
CA THR A 554 46.88 0.19 5.03
C THR A 554 47.20 0.34 3.53
N CYS A 555 46.19 0.53 2.68
CA CYS A 555 46.41 0.81 1.26
C CYS A 555 47.09 2.17 1.04
N GLU A 556 46.74 3.19 1.83
CA GLU A 556 47.36 4.52 1.78
C GLU A 556 48.82 4.47 2.25
N GLU A 557 49.10 3.85 3.40
CA GLU A 557 50.48 3.66 3.92
C GLU A 557 51.38 2.90 2.94
N THR A 558 50.86 1.81 2.33
CA THR A 558 51.63 1.04 1.35
C THR A 558 51.85 1.81 0.04
N ALA A 559 50.91 2.66 -0.36
CA ALA A 559 51.10 3.55 -1.52
C ALA A 559 52.13 4.66 -1.22
N GLU A 560 52.13 5.22 0.00
CA GLU A 560 53.10 6.21 0.43
C GLU A 560 54.51 5.63 0.55
N ALA A 561 54.66 4.44 1.14
CA ALA A 561 55.94 3.74 1.20
C ALA A 561 56.53 3.48 -0.20
N ARG A 562 55.70 3.07 -1.17
CA ARG A 562 56.15 2.91 -2.57
C ARG A 562 56.61 4.22 -3.19
N ARG A 563 55.94 5.34 -2.90
CA ARG A 563 56.34 6.67 -3.37
C ARG A 563 57.66 7.11 -2.75
N GLN A 564 57.87 6.85 -1.46
CA GLN A 564 59.12 7.14 -0.77
C GLN A 564 60.28 6.30 -1.33
N SER A 565 60.11 4.98 -1.46
CA SER A 565 61.15 4.12 -2.05
C SER A 565 61.46 4.47 -3.52
N ALA A 566 60.48 4.94 -4.29
CA ALA A 566 60.72 5.42 -5.65
C ALA A 566 61.58 6.71 -5.66
N LYS A 567 61.30 7.65 -4.73
CA LYS A 567 62.12 8.86 -4.57
C LYS A 567 63.53 8.54 -4.11
N GLU A 568 63.69 7.65 -3.12
CA GLU A 568 65.01 7.22 -2.64
C GLU A 568 65.83 6.55 -3.74
N ARG A 569 65.21 5.74 -4.60
CA ARG A 569 65.88 5.16 -5.77
C ARG A 569 66.32 6.22 -6.77
N GLU A 570 65.46 7.20 -7.06
CA GLU A 570 65.80 8.30 -7.96
C GLU A 570 66.93 9.17 -7.38
N GLU A 571 66.94 9.42 -6.08
CA GLU A 571 68.02 10.14 -5.39
C GLU A 571 69.33 9.34 -5.40
N ALA A 572 69.29 8.03 -5.14
CA ALA A 572 70.46 7.16 -5.23
C ALA A 572 71.02 7.07 -6.66
N GLU A 573 70.17 7.02 -7.69
CA GLU A 573 70.59 7.09 -9.09
C GLU A 573 71.27 8.43 -9.42
N ARG A 574 70.74 9.55 -8.92
CA ARG A 574 71.36 10.86 -9.08
C ARG A 574 72.70 10.96 -8.35
N GLU A 575 72.83 10.37 -7.17
CA GLU A 575 74.08 10.35 -6.41
C GLU A 575 75.14 9.48 -7.08
N ASN A 576 74.76 8.29 -7.56
CA ASN A 576 75.64 7.44 -8.37
C ASN A 576 76.10 8.14 -9.66
N ALA A 577 75.19 8.83 -10.36
CA ALA A 577 75.55 9.62 -11.54
C ALA A 577 76.50 10.78 -11.22
N ARG A 578 76.41 11.38 -10.02
CA ARG A 578 77.38 12.38 -9.55
C ARG A 578 78.74 11.74 -9.26
N LEU A 579 78.77 10.60 -8.57
CA LEU A 579 80.00 9.88 -8.26
C LEU A 579 80.72 9.40 -9.53
N GLU A 580 79.99 8.90 -10.52
CA GLU A 580 80.54 8.54 -11.82
C GLU A 580 81.15 9.74 -12.56
N ARG A 581 80.53 10.92 -12.48
CA ARG A 581 81.10 12.14 -13.04
C ARG A 581 82.40 12.53 -12.35
N ILE A 582 82.45 12.47 -11.02
CA ILE A 582 83.65 12.76 -10.23
C ILE A 582 84.77 11.79 -10.60
N GLN A 583 84.49 10.48 -10.63
CA GLN A 583 85.47 9.46 -11.02
C GLN A 583 85.97 9.65 -12.45
N ASN A 584 85.11 10.03 -13.39
CA ASN A 584 85.51 10.30 -14.76
C ASN A 584 86.35 11.57 -14.88
N GLU A 585 86.09 12.60 -14.07
CA GLU A 585 86.95 13.79 -13.98
C GLU A 585 88.30 13.47 -13.36
N GLU A 586 88.36 12.64 -12.31
CA GLU A 586 89.61 12.17 -11.71
C GLU A 586 90.44 11.34 -12.70
N LYS A 587 89.82 10.37 -13.41
CA LYS A 587 90.50 9.60 -14.47
C LYS A 587 91.05 10.49 -15.57
N LYS A 588 90.33 11.56 -15.96
CA LYS A 588 90.84 12.55 -16.92
C LYS A 588 92.04 13.33 -16.37
N LYS A 589 91.99 13.75 -15.10
CA LYS A 589 93.12 14.44 -14.43
C LYS A 589 94.35 13.53 -14.32
N GLU A 590 94.17 12.26 -13.96
CA GLU A 590 95.25 11.27 -13.91
C GLU A 590 95.85 10.99 -15.28
N ALA A 591 95.02 10.85 -16.33
CA ALA A 591 95.49 10.70 -17.69
C ALA A 591 96.30 11.91 -18.18
N VAL A 592 95.88 13.13 -17.81
CA VAL A 592 96.65 14.36 -18.09
C VAL A 592 97.98 14.37 -17.33
N ARG A 593 98.01 13.94 -16.06
CA ARG A 593 99.24 13.85 -15.26
C ARG A 593 100.22 12.82 -15.84
N LEU A 594 99.74 11.64 -16.20
CA LEU A 594 100.54 10.59 -16.86
C LEU A 594 101.10 11.05 -18.21
N ALA A 595 100.32 11.82 -18.99
CA ALA A 595 100.81 12.42 -20.24
C ALA A 595 101.90 13.49 -20.00
N GLN A 596 101.81 14.26 -18.91
CA GLN A 596 102.85 15.21 -18.51
C GLN A 596 104.12 14.50 -18.03
N GLU A 597 103.99 13.45 -17.21
CA GLU A 597 105.10 12.62 -16.75
C GLU A 597 105.81 11.93 -17.95
N ALA A 598 105.05 11.42 -18.92
CA ALA A 598 105.60 10.83 -20.15
C ALA A 598 106.35 11.85 -21.01
N ARG A 599 105.86 13.10 -21.09
CA ARG A 599 106.59 14.20 -21.77
C ARG A 599 107.90 14.54 -21.05
N GLY A 600 107.88 14.64 -19.72
CA GLY A 600 109.09 14.90 -18.93
C GLY A 600 110.13 13.78 -19.06
N LEU A 601 109.70 12.51 -19.14
CA LEU A 601 110.59 11.37 -19.39
C LEU A 601 111.21 11.40 -20.79
N ALA A 602 110.44 11.79 -21.81
CA ALA A 602 110.95 11.93 -23.18
C ALA A 602 112.00 13.05 -23.28
N GLU A 603 111.74 14.21 -22.67
CA GLU A 603 112.69 15.34 -22.64
C GLU A 603 114.01 14.97 -21.93
N TYR A 604 113.93 14.23 -20.82
CA TYR A 604 115.12 13.75 -20.08
C TYR A 604 115.94 12.74 -20.91
N GLN A 605 115.29 11.81 -21.59
CA GLN A 605 115.96 10.84 -22.48
C GLN A 605 116.64 11.54 -23.66
N GLU A 606 116.01 12.57 -24.21
CA GLU A 606 116.58 13.36 -25.29
C GLU A 606 117.86 14.10 -24.83
N HIS A 607 117.85 14.71 -23.65
CA HIS A 607 119.02 15.36 -23.06
C HIS A 607 120.21 14.38 -22.83
N ILE A 608 119.94 13.16 -22.35
CA ILE A 608 120.97 12.11 -22.24
C ILE A 608 121.55 11.76 -23.61
N SER A 609 120.70 11.64 -24.63
CA SER A 609 121.13 11.32 -25.99
C SER A 609 122.05 12.40 -26.57
N GLN A 610 121.75 13.68 -26.35
CA GLN A 610 122.57 14.82 -26.79
C GLN A 610 123.96 14.82 -26.11
N ASN A 611 124.04 14.48 -24.83
CA ASN A 611 125.32 14.39 -24.11
C ASN A 611 126.20 13.24 -24.61
N ARG A 612 125.61 12.08 -24.94
CA ARG A 612 126.36 10.97 -25.58
C ARG A 612 126.94 11.38 -26.94
N ARG A 613 126.22 12.18 -27.73
CA ARG A 613 126.66 12.68 -29.04
C ARG A 613 127.86 13.64 -28.95
N LYS A 614 127.89 14.51 -27.92
CA LYS A 614 129.05 15.37 -27.63
C LYS A 614 130.34 14.57 -27.40
N VAL A 615 130.24 13.42 -26.73
CA VAL A 615 131.39 12.53 -26.49
C VAL A 615 131.88 11.88 -27.80
N VAL A 616 130.97 11.49 -28.70
CA VAL A 616 131.32 10.89 -30.01
C VAL A 616 132.08 11.88 -30.89
N LEU A 617 131.63 13.14 -30.97
CA LEU A 617 132.32 14.18 -31.74
C LEU A 617 133.75 14.43 -31.24
N ARG A 618 133.96 14.41 -29.92
CA ARG A 618 135.29 14.59 -29.31
C ARG A 618 136.26 13.49 -29.76
N ARG A 619 135.81 12.23 -29.74
CA ARG A 619 136.63 11.07 -30.17
C ARG A 619 136.94 11.07 -31.68
N LEU A 620 136.05 11.60 -32.53
CA LEU A 620 136.28 11.65 -33.98
C LEU A 620 137.28 12.73 -34.38
N LYS A 621 137.30 13.88 -33.68
CA LYS A 621 138.32 14.93 -33.88
C LYS A 621 139.74 14.42 -33.58
N GLU A 622 139.89 13.51 -32.64
CA GLU A 622 141.18 12.88 -32.32
C GLU A 622 141.65 11.90 -33.40
N LYS A 623 140.73 11.19 -34.07
CA LYS A 623 141.06 10.09 -35.00
C LYS A 623 141.37 10.55 -36.44
N TYR A 624 140.74 11.62 -36.92
CA TYR A 624 140.93 12.13 -38.28
C TYR A 624 141.48 13.57 -38.23
N LYS A 625 142.80 13.73 -38.40
CA LYS A 625 143.46 15.06 -38.37
C LYS A 625 142.90 15.97 -39.46
N GLY A 626 142.38 17.14 -39.06
CA GLY A 626 141.78 18.13 -39.95
C GLY A 626 140.26 18.01 -40.13
N PHE A 627 139.61 17.05 -39.47
CA PHE A 627 138.15 16.94 -39.44
C PHE A 627 137.56 17.89 -38.39
N ASP A 628 136.90 18.96 -38.83
CA ASP A 628 136.19 19.89 -37.94
C ASP A 628 134.67 19.82 -38.20
N ALA A 629 133.89 19.69 -37.13
CA ALA A 629 132.45 19.52 -37.17
C ALA A 629 131.77 20.52 -36.21
N PRO A 630 130.71 21.23 -36.63
CA PRO A 630 130.04 22.24 -35.82
C PRO A 630 129.45 21.68 -34.50
N PRO A 631 129.61 22.37 -33.35
CA PRO A 631 129.06 21.90 -32.06
C PRO A 631 127.52 21.83 -32.03
N ALA A 632 126.84 22.57 -32.91
CA ALA A 632 125.38 22.58 -33.05
C ALA A 632 124.78 21.23 -33.52
N LEU A 633 125.58 20.34 -34.12
CA LEU A 633 125.13 19.01 -34.55
C LEU A 633 124.60 18.14 -33.40
N THR A 634 125.09 18.36 -32.18
CA THR A 634 124.72 17.55 -31.01
C THR A 634 123.27 17.71 -30.55
N LEU A 635 122.59 18.77 -31.00
CA LEU A 635 121.21 19.10 -30.68
C LEU A 635 120.20 18.50 -31.68
N ARG A 636 120.66 17.91 -32.79
CA ARG A 636 119.80 17.31 -33.82
C ARG A 636 119.36 15.90 -33.44
N ALA A 637 118.24 15.44 -34.00
CA ALA A 637 117.65 14.12 -33.75
C ALA A 637 118.67 12.98 -33.96
N SER A 638 118.48 11.83 -33.28
CA SER A 638 119.48 10.75 -33.23
C SER A 638 119.93 10.23 -34.60
N THR A 639 118.96 10.03 -35.48
CA THR A 639 119.16 9.60 -36.85
C THR A 639 119.92 10.65 -37.64
N ASP A 640 119.58 11.92 -37.45
CA ASP A 640 120.12 13.04 -38.22
C ASP A 640 121.52 13.41 -37.72
N PHE A 641 121.81 13.33 -36.43
CA PHE A 641 123.17 13.46 -35.90
C PHE A 641 124.07 12.37 -36.49
N VAL A 642 123.62 11.11 -36.47
CA VAL A 642 124.41 10.02 -37.05
C VAL A 642 124.53 10.22 -38.55
N GLN A 643 123.46 10.55 -39.27
CA GLN A 643 123.50 10.76 -40.72
C GLN A 643 124.32 11.98 -41.13
N GLU A 644 124.29 13.10 -40.40
CA GLU A 644 125.07 14.30 -40.70
C GLU A 644 126.53 14.18 -40.27
N LEU A 645 126.79 13.58 -39.12
CA LEU A 645 128.15 13.24 -38.70
C LEU A 645 128.77 12.24 -39.68
N THR A 646 127.99 11.23 -40.08
CA THR A 646 128.40 10.23 -41.05
C THR A 646 128.53 10.89 -42.41
N THR A 647 127.65 11.78 -42.87
CA THR A 647 127.82 12.46 -44.17
C THR A 647 128.95 13.46 -44.16
N LEU A 648 129.29 14.15 -43.07
CA LEU A 648 130.49 14.99 -43.00
C LEU A 648 131.76 14.13 -43.02
N LEU A 649 131.79 13.03 -42.26
CA LEU A 649 132.90 12.07 -42.27
C LEU A 649 133.02 11.38 -43.63
N THR A 650 131.88 11.01 -44.22
CA THR A 650 131.77 10.35 -45.52
C THR A 650 131.93 11.35 -46.66
N ALA A 651 131.70 12.65 -46.49
CA ALA A 651 132.03 13.69 -47.46
C ALA A 651 133.52 14.03 -47.42
N HIS A 652 134.15 13.97 -46.25
CA HIS A 652 135.61 14.01 -46.15
C HIS A 652 136.24 12.78 -46.84
N ILE A 653 135.64 11.59 -46.68
CA ILE A 653 136.06 10.33 -47.32
C ILE A 653 135.57 10.21 -48.79
N LYS A 654 134.49 10.90 -49.19
CA LYS A 654 133.96 10.98 -50.57
C LYS A 654 134.59 12.11 -51.36
N LYS A 655 135.11 13.19 -50.76
CA LYS A 655 135.98 14.13 -51.50
C LYS A 655 137.22 13.42 -52.05
N THR A 656 137.63 12.34 -51.39
CA THR A 656 138.69 11.42 -51.84
C THR A 656 138.22 10.28 -52.74
N THR A 657 136.93 9.90 -52.76
CA THR A 657 136.45 8.73 -53.55
C THR A 657 135.35 9.01 -54.59
N GLN A 658 134.64 10.15 -54.55
CA GLN A 658 133.74 10.69 -55.59
C GLN A 658 134.44 11.58 -56.62
N GLN A 659 135.78 11.69 -56.59
CA GLN A 659 136.54 11.90 -57.83
C GLN A 659 136.43 10.67 -58.77
N LYS A 660 136.01 9.50 -58.27
CA LYS A 660 135.88 8.25 -59.04
C LYS A 660 134.42 7.87 -59.28
N THR A 661 133.66 8.76 -59.92
CA THR A 661 132.50 8.39 -60.76
C THR A 661 131.30 7.79 -59.99
N ALA A 662 130.30 8.58 -59.60
CA ALA A 662 129.25 9.11 -60.48
C ALA A 662 128.58 8.01 -61.33
N ASP A 663 127.29 7.77 -61.32
CA ASP A 663 126.22 8.26 -60.47
C ASP A 663 124.97 7.45 -60.88
N VAL A 664 124.17 7.05 -59.89
CA VAL A 664 122.71 7.21 -59.94
C VAL A 664 121.82 6.13 -60.62
N THR A 665 122.29 5.06 -61.25
CA THR A 665 121.37 4.06 -61.87
C THR A 665 120.74 2.98 -60.96
N LYS A 666 121.03 2.93 -59.64
CA LYS A 666 120.59 1.78 -58.79
C LYS A 666 119.54 2.06 -57.71
N MET A 667 119.10 3.31 -57.52
CA MET A 667 118.18 3.67 -56.43
C MET A 667 116.72 3.19 -56.64
N ASN A 668 116.31 2.93 -57.88
CA ASN A 668 114.91 2.55 -58.20
C ASN A 668 114.53 1.10 -57.86
N HIS A 669 115.47 0.23 -57.48
CA HIS A 669 115.19 -1.19 -57.21
C HIS A 669 114.83 -1.49 -55.74
N PHE A 670 115.08 -0.56 -54.81
CA PHE A 670 114.85 -0.79 -53.38
C PHE A 670 113.40 -0.47 -52.95
N GLU A 671 112.74 0.51 -53.57
CA GLU A 671 111.36 0.91 -53.24
C GLU A 671 110.30 -0.16 -53.55
N ARG A 672 110.59 -1.10 -54.46
CA ARG A 672 109.62 -2.11 -54.92
C ARG A 672 109.43 -3.27 -53.93
N ALA A 673 110.46 -3.61 -53.13
CA ALA A 673 110.41 -4.74 -52.18
C ALA A 673 109.64 -4.43 -50.89
N CYS A 674 109.58 -3.15 -50.47
CA CYS A 674 108.89 -2.76 -49.24
C CYS A 674 107.36 -2.76 -49.37
N ARG A 675 106.80 -2.62 -50.58
CA ARG A 675 105.34 -2.57 -50.79
C ARG A 675 104.65 -3.93 -50.81
N GLU A 676 105.35 -5.04 -51.07
CA GLU A 676 104.74 -6.37 -51.15
C GLU A 676 104.44 -7.03 -49.78
N LEU A 677 105.09 -6.56 -48.70
CA LEU A 677 104.91 -7.11 -47.34
C LEU A 677 103.76 -6.46 -46.54
N GLU A 678 103.37 -5.22 -46.83
CA GLU A 678 102.40 -4.46 -46.02
C GLU A 678 100.92 -4.68 -46.41
N ILE A 679 100.64 -5.09 -47.65
CA ILE A 679 99.29 -5.15 -48.20
C ILE A 679 98.39 -6.28 -47.62
N PRO A 680 98.88 -7.49 -47.26
CA PRO A 680 98.03 -8.57 -46.73
C PRO A 680 97.53 -8.32 -45.30
N LYS A 681 98.32 -7.65 -44.45
CA LYS A 681 97.97 -7.41 -43.03
C LYS A 681 96.87 -6.36 -42.85
N ARG A 682 96.79 -5.37 -43.74
CA ARG A 682 95.74 -4.33 -43.70
C ARG A 682 94.38 -4.85 -44.16
N LYS A 683 94.36 -5.76 -45.14
CA LYS A 683 93.12 -6.35 -45.66
C LYS A 683 92.41 -7.29 -44.67
N ALA A 684 93.14 -7.94 -43.75
CA ALA A 684 92.53 -8.81 -42.73
C ALA A 684 91.78 -8.03 -41.64
N ILE A 685 92.34 -6.89 -41.22
CA ILE A 685 91.75 -6.01 -40.19
C ILE A 685 90.51 -5.29 -40.72
N GLU A 686 90.56 -4.78 -41.96
CA GLU A 686 89.42 -4.11 -42.59
C GLU A 686 88.22 -5.06 -42.83
N LEU A 687 88.47 -6.36 -43.02
CA LEU A 687 87.40 -7.35 -43.22
C LEU A 687 86.66 -7.66 -41.91
N GLU A 688 87.39 -7.77 -40.79
CA GLU A 688 86.85 -8.05 -39.45
C GLU A 688 85.98 -6.88 -38.92
N GLU A 689 86.43 -5.63 -39.11
CA GLU A 689 85.67 -4.42 -38.77
C GLU A 689 84.42 -4.24 -39.67
N SER A 690 84.50 -4.66 -40.94
CA SER A 690 83.37 -4.57 -41.86
C SER A 690 82.23 -5.54 -41.52
N GLU A 691 82.55 -6.74 -41.01
CA GLU A 691 81.54 -7.72 -40.59
C GLU A 691 80.83 -7.31 -39.31
N GLN A 692 81.56 -6.74 -38.33
CA GLN A 692 80.97 -6.17 -37.11
C GLN A 692 80.00 -5.02 -37.43
N HIS A 693 80.41 -4.08 -38.27
CA HIS A 693 79.54 -2.98 -38.69
C HIS A 693 78.36 -3.39 -39.59
N LYS A 694 78.44 -4.56 -40.24
CA LYS A 694 77.31 -5.12 -41.00
C LYS A 694 76.29 -5.79 -40.08
N ALA A 695 76.75 -6.46 -39.01
CA ALA A 695 75.90 -7.03 -37.97
C ALA A 695 75.15 -5.94 -37.16
N GLU A 696 75.83 -4.86 -36.78
CA GLU A 696 75.21 -3.72 -36.08
C GLU A 696 74.16 -3.01 -36.93
N ARG A 697 74.43 -2.81 -38.22
CA ARG A 697 73.46 -2.21 -39.16
C ARG A 697 72.25 -3.11 -39.43
N ALA A 698 72.42 -4.44 -39.39
CA ALA A 698 71.31 -5.38 -39.51
C ALA A 698 70.41 -5.35 -38.26
N ALA A 699 70.99 -5.34 -37.05
CA ALA A 699 70.25 -5.23 -35.80
C ALA A 699 69.52 -3.89 -35.65
N ALA A 700 70.15 -2.78 -36.05
CA ALA A 700 69.51 -1.46 -36.06
C ALA A 700 68.32 -1.39 -37.05
N ARG A 701 68.43 -2.04 -38.21
CA ARG A 701 67.34 -2.13 -39.20
C ARG A 701 66.17 -2.99 -38.71
N GLU A 702 66.42 -4.13 -38.07
CA GLU A 702 65.35 -4.95 -37.48
C GLU A 702 64.58 -4.20 -36.38
N ASN A 703 65.28 -3.49 -35.51
CA ASN A 703 64.64 -2.67 -34.47
C ASN A 703 63.80 -1.54 -35.07
N PHE A 704 64.31 -0.87 -36.11
CA PHE A 704 63.58 0.20 -36.81
C PHE A 704 62.34 -0.34 -37.54
N LEU A 705 62.44 -1.49 -38.22
CA LEU A 705 61.30 -2.15 -38.86
C LEU A 705 60.25 -2.63 -37.86
N THR A 706 60.68 -3.08 -36.67
CA THR A 706 59.78 -3.51 -35.59
C THR A 706 59.03 -2.32 -34.98
N GLN A 707 59.68 -1.17 -34.79
CA GLN A 707 59.02 0.06 -34.37
C GLN A 707 58.03 0.58 -35.42
N HIS A 708 58.41 0.57 -36.71
CA HIS A 708 57.52 0.97 -37.79
C HIS A 708 56.31 0.04 -37.96
N ARG A 709 56.46 -1.28 -37.74
CA ARG A 709 55.31 -2.22 -37.72
C ARG A 709 54.35 -1.91 -36.57
N LYS A 710 54.85 -1.64 -35.36
CA LYS A 710 54.03 -1.26 -34.20
C LYS A 710 53.28 0.07 -34.44
N GLU A 711 53.94 1.07 -35.03
CA GLU A 711 53.29 2.33 -35.41
C GLU A 711 52.26 2.14 -36.53
N PHE A 712 52.53 1.28 -37.50
CA PHE A 712 51.59 0.97 -38.59
C PHE A 712 50.34 0.25 -38.06
N GLU A 713 50.49 -0.74 -37.18
CA GLU A 713 49.37 -1.43 -36.52
C GLU A 713 48.53 -0.47 -35.68
N LYS A 714 49.17 0.45 -34.94
CA LYS A 714 48.48 1.51 -34.19
C LYS A 714 47.67 2.43 -35.13
N ARG A 715 48.26 2.88 -36.24
CA ARG A 715 47.57 3.71 -37.24
C ARG A 715 46.43 2.97 -37.96
N GLN A 716 46.53 1.65 -38.15
CA GLN A 716 45.44 0.84 -38.69
C GLN A 716 44.27 0.73 -37.71
N LEU A 717 44.56 0.55 -36.41
CA LEU A 717 43.56 0.59 -35.33
C LEU A 717 42.86 1.95 -35.27
N ASP A 718 43.63 3.04 -35.31
CA ASP A 718 43.08 4.41 -35.32
C ASP A 718 42.22 4.66 -36.58
N ASN A 719 42.64 4.17 -37.75
CA ASN A 719 41.85 4.25 -38.98
C ASN A 719 40.57 3.39 -38.94
N GLN A 720 40.57 2.23 -38.27
CA GLN A 720 39.36 1.43 -38.07
C GLN A 720 38.36 2.13 -37.14
N ILE A 721 38.86 2.84 -36.12
CA ILE A 721 38.04 3.68 -35.23
C ILE A 721 37.47 4.86 -36.03
N LEU A 722 38.30 5.59 -36.79
CA LEU A 722 37.87 6.70 -37.64
C LEU A 722 36.84 6.29 -38.70
N LYS A 723 36.93 5.09 -39.29
CA LYS A 723 35.92 4.57 -40.23
C LYS A 723 34.53 4.39 -39.61
N LYS A 724 34.42 4.18 -38.30
CA LYS A 724 33.12 4.15 -37.60
C LYS A 724 32.48 5.55 -37.54
N PHE A 725 33.31 6.59 -37.42
CA PHE A 725 32.86 7.98 -37.36
C PHE A 725 32.61 8.63 -38.73
N LEU A 726 33.09 8.05 -39.85
CA LEU A 726 32.82 8.60 -41.19
C LEU A 726 31.33 8.58 -41.58
N LYS A 727 30.55 7.61 -41.10
CA LYS A 727 29.08 7.61 -41.30
C LYS A 727 28.39 8.70 -40.49
N GLU A 728 28.88 8.99 -39.29
CA GLU A 728 28.37 10.07 -38.43
C GLU A 728 28.77 11.46 -38.96
N ALA A 729 29.97 11.60 -39.54
CA ALA A 729 30.43 12.83 -40.17
C ALA A 729 29.64 13.18 -41.44
N ALA A 730 29.22 12.19 -42.24
CA ALA A 730 28.35 12.41 -43.40
C ALA A 730 26.94 12.90 -42.98
N LEU A 731 26.37 12.32 -41.91
CA LEU A 731 25.10 12.78 -41.33
C LEU A 731 25.19 14.20 -40.74
N PHE A 732 26.35 14.56 -40.17
CA PHE A 732 26.60 15.91 -39.65
C PHE A 732 26.74 16.96 -40.76
N ALA A 733 27.36 16.60 -41.90
CA ALA A 733 27.50 17.47 -43.07
C ALA A 733 26.17 17.75 -43.77
N GLU A 734 25.27 16.76 -43.87
CA GLU A 734 23.90 16.96 -44.38
C GLU A 734 23.05 17.84 -43.46
N GLN A 735 23.24 17.76 -42.12
CA GLN A 735 22.54 18.61 -41.16
C GLN A 735 23.03 20.07 -41.12
N THR A 736 24.25 20.37 -41.60
CA THR A 736 24.81 21.73 -41.60
C THR A 736 24.51 22.55 -42.86
N GLN A 737 24.06 21.93 -43.96
CA GLN A 737 23.68 22.65 -45.19
C GLN A 737 22.33 23.39 -45.13
N MET A 738 21.52 23.18 -44.07
CA MET A 738 20.18 23.80 -43.93
C MET A 738 20.12 25.08 -43.08
N LYS A 739 21.25 25.73 -42.76
CA LYS A 739 21.28 27.05 -42.10
C LYS A 739 22.30 28.00 -42.75
N GLY A 740 21.98 28.48 -43.95
CA GLY A 740 22.66 29.62 -44.57
C GLY A 740 22.14 30.96 -44.02
N LYS A 741 23.02 31.78 -43.43
CA LYS A 741 22.81 33.22 -43.26
C LYS A 741 23.68 33.95 -44.28
N THR A 742 23.07 34.77 -45.12
CA THR A 742 23.73 35.73 -46.00
C THR A 742 24.42 36.83 -45.17
N SER A 743 25.59 37.27 -45.64
CA SER A 743 26.56 38.10 -44.93
C SER A 743 26.24 39.60 -45.06
N LYS A 744 26.24 40.34 -43.94
CA LYS A 744 26.13 41.81 -43.88
C LYS A 744 27.18 42.55 -44.74
N ARG A 745 28.27 41.87 -45.10
CA ARG A 745 29.33 42.43 -45.95
C ARG A 745 28.92 42.52 -47.42
N ASP A 746 28.09 41.58 -47.89
CA ASP A 746 27.68 41.52 -49.29
C ASP A 746 26.57 42.56 -49.55
N GLU A 747 25.72 42.84 -48.54
CA GLU A 747 24.79 43.99 -48.55
C GLU A 747 25.54 45.34 -48.59
N GLN A 748 26.67 45.47 -47.88
CA GLN A 748 27.48 46.68 -47.90
C GLN A 748 28.21 46.88 -49.24
N GLN A 749 28.63 45.80 -49.92
CA GLN A 749 29.26 45.91 -51.24
C GLN A 749 28.28 46.35 -52.33
N MET A 750 27.02 45.89 -52.26
CA MET A 750 25.97 46.34 -53.19
C MET A 750 25.62 47.84 -53.02
N LEU A 751 25.56 48.33 -51.77
CA LEU A 751 25.29 49.75 -51.48
C LEU A 751 26.46 50.68 -51.85
N LEU A 752 27.70 50.25 -51.61
CA LEU A 752 28.90 51.00 -52.01
C LEU A 752 29.05 51.11 -53.52
N GLN A 753 28.63 50.09 -54.26
CA GLN A 753 28.69 50.09 -55.72
C GLN A 753 27.65 51.04 -56.32
N GLN A 754 26.46 51.09 -55.73
CA GLN A 754 25.43 52.08 -56.08
C GLN A 754 25.81 53.52 -55.73
N GLU A 755 26.52 53.77 -54.62
CA GLU A 755 27.02 55.11 -54.26
C GLU A 755 28.18 55.58 -55.15
N ARG A 756 29.10 54.68 -55.55
CA ARG A 756 30.20 55.05 -56.46
C ARG A 756 29.73 55.39 -57.86
N GLU A 757 28.75 54.66 -58.40
CA GLU A 757 28.12 55.00 -59.68
C GLU A 757 27.31 56.30 -59.59
N ARG A 758 26.92 56.72 -58.38
CA ARG A 758 26.25 58.00 -58.08
C ARG A 758 27.20 59.17 -57.83
N LEU A 759 28.48 58.92 -57.58
CA LEU A 759 29.54 59.94 -57.47
C LEU A 759 30.53 59.79 -58.64
N GLN A 760 30.04 59.68 -59.88
CA GLN A 760 30.05 60.87 -60.73
C GLN A 760 31.40 61.58 -60.67
N GLY A 761 32.19 61.51 -61.73
CA GLY A 761 31.72 61.70 -63.10
C GLY A 761 32.66 62.73 -63.72
N LEU A 762 33.96 62.44 -63.58
CA LEU A 762 35.17 63.15 -63.98
C LEU A 762 36.33 62.39 -63.32
#